data_AF-A0A4R2PW39-F1
#
_entry.id   AF-A0A4R2PW39-F1
#
_cell.length_a   1.000
_cell.length_b   1.000
_cell.length_c   1.000
_cell.angle_alpha   90.00
_cell.angle_beta   90.00
_cell.angle_gamma   90.00
#
_symmetry.space_group_name_H-M   'P 1'
#
loop_
_entity.id
_entity.type
_entity.pdbx_description
1 polymer ?
#
loop_
_entity_poly.entity_id
_entity_poly.type
_entity_poly.pdbx_seq_one_letter_code
_entity_poly.pdbx_strand_id
1 'polypeptide(L)'
;MVMKTPGVYVVEKNAFPNSVVQVATAVPAFIGHTHRANNGNVPLHMTPWRITSMSEFHTYFGGAPHPVFKIVPYDPDATPVSPLSDDGANKPAALPRATFTAQGPRGPEKYELVQTNTAYALYGAMRLFFQNGGGPCYVVSIGGYDDPLDANAMMTALDRLKKEAEPTMVVIPETTRLTRQNSQKVQQAMLAHCGTVMKNRFAILDMFAGHLSQQDPLGNPVARFRNDIGINDLDFGATYYPWLNTSIYQSRDFSYENIDPDSRQKLIALMKRSVGQVTELTEEIRRISAPVVAGDFTISVPRGGTVAVTTADISARDDQSAAAGLTYTVEGDAAAMGGTVQLDGNAADSFTQADLEAGKVSFTHDGQASAGRFDLVVTDEGDIATDALKIGVEVVGAVIDAPAVAARTAVEIDVPADHPDGDKATVRLVDADDDTGKTRTVPEIGTWKVAKTGKVSFTPETTFAGPETRASYTIEVNGAPTAPNTLRVLMSGVPTAERQGGPSPATIDKTLRAVVPMYGDVMNEITALMNTMPPAAAMAGIYTMVDNTRGVWKAPANVSLNSVVSPRLNISHEEQENLNVSTTGKSINAIRPFVGEGTLVWGARTLDGNSLDWRYINVRRTMIMIEESIRLASKAYVFEPNTANTWVTMRSMIENFLTSVWKQGGLAGATPEDAFSVHLGLGETMTPVDILEGILRITVLVAVTRPAEFIEITFQQQMQKS
;
A
#
# COMPACT_ATOMS: atom_id res chain seq x y z
N MET A 1 -32.39 26.79 -46.27
CA MET A 1 -32.64 28.24 -46.48
C MET A 1 -33.14 28.42 -47.90
N VAL A 2 -34.37 28.88 -48.11
CA VAL A 2 -34.85 29.23 -49.46
C VAL A 2 -34.21 30.57 -49.82
N MET A 3 -33.28 30.58 -50.77
CA MET A 3 -32.56 31.79 -51.19
C MET A 3 -33.53 32.71 -51.97
N LYS A 4 -33.72 33.95 -51.50
CA LYS A 4 -34.73 34.89 -52.01
C LYS A 4 -34.15 36.09 -52.78
N THR A 5 -32.84 36.22 -52.90
CA THR A 5 -32.19 37.32 -53.63
C THR A 5 -30.95 36.85 -54.41
N PRO A 6 -30.59 37.50 -55.53
CA PRO A 6 -29.33 37.21 -56.21
C PRO A 6 -28.13 37.69 -55.37
N GLY A 7 -27.19 36.81 -55.06
CA GLY A 7 -25.97 37.13 -54.29
C GLY A 7 -25.07 35.89 -54.10
N VAL A 8 -23.85 36.11 -53.56
CA VAL A 8 -22.94 35.02 -53.18
C VAL A 8 -23.24 34.62 -51.74
N TYR A 9 -23.57 33.34 -51.52
CA TYR A 9 -23.83 32.78 -50.20
C TYR A 9 -22.70 31.81 -49.84
N VAL A 10 -22.05 32.06 -48.70
CA VAL A 10 -21.12 31.10 -48.10
C VAL A 10 -21.92 30.25 -47.11
N VAL A 11 -21.93 28.94 -47.33
CA VAL A 11 -22.50 27.96 -46.41
C VAL A 11 -21.37 27.10 -45.91
N GLU A 12 -20.99 27.25 -44.65
CA GLU A 12 -20.13 26.28 -43.99
C GLU A 12 -20.93 25.02 -43.70
N LYS A 13 -20.72 24.00 -44.54
CA LYS A 13 -21.09 22.63 -44.21
C LYS A 13 -19.93 22.01 -43.46
N ASN A 14 -20.19 21.51 -42.26
CA ASN A 14 -19.19 20.79 -41.51
C ASN A 14 -18.78 19.54 -42.33
N ALA A 15 -17.52 19.48 -42.75
CA ALA A 15 -17.05 18.51 -43.75
C ALA A 15 -16.73 17.13 -43.16
N PHE A 16 -16.64 17.03 -41.83
CA PHE A 16 -16.24 15.82 -41.14
C PHE A 16 -17.35 15.36 -40.19
N PRO A 17 -17.96 14.19 -40.40
CA PRO A 17 -18.86 13.61 -39.43
C PRO A 17 -18.09 13.19 -38.17
N ASN A 18 -18.81 13.05 -37.05
CA ASN A 18 -18.27 12.42 -35.84
C ASN A 18 -17.70 11.04 -36.17
N SER A 19 -16.67 10.60 -35.45
CA SER A 19 -16.04 9.29 -35.63
C SER A 19 -16.20 8.44 -34.38
N VAL A 20 -16.34 7.12 -34.55
CA VAL A 20 -16.24 6.20 -33.41
C VAL A 20 -14.77 6.06 -33.04
N VAL A 21 -14.44 6.44 -31.81
CA VAL A 21 -13.13 6.21 -31.21
C VAL A 21 -13.20 4.97 -30.35
N GLN A 22 -12.20 4.11 -30.47
CA GLN A 22 -12.06 2.93 -29.63
C GLN A 22 -11.94 3.33 -28.16
N VAL A 23 -12.77 2.75 -27.30
CA VAL A 23 -12.65 2.95 -25.85
C VAL A 23 -11.47 2.19 -25.26
N ALA A 24 -11.02 2.61 -24.08
CA ALA A 24 -10.01 1.87 -23.32
C ALA A 24 -10.49 0.42 -23.10
N THR A 25 -9.56 -0.55 -23.14
CA THR A 25 -9.85 -1.98 -22.89
C THR A 25 -9.11 -2.50 -21.65
N ALA A 26 -8.13 -1.74 -21.16
CA ALA A 26 -7.05 -2.21 -20.30
C ALA A 26 -6.90 -1.45 -18.97
N VAL A 27 -8.02 -0.99 -18.37
CA VAL A 27 -8.02 -0.19 -17.13
C VAL A 27 -8.75 -0.96 -16.02
N PRO A 28 -8.04 -1.72 -15.18
CA PRO A 28 -8.66 -2.42 -14.06
C PRO A 28 -9.01 -1.49 -12.90
N ALA A 29 -10.04 -1.85 -12.14
CA ALA A 29 -10.32 -1.31 -10.83
C ALA A 29 -10.03 -2.37 -9.75
N PHE A 30 -9.20 -2.00 -8.79
CA PHE A 30 -8.88 -2.80 -7.61
C PHE A 30 -9.61 -2.28 -6.39
N ILE A 31 -10.19 -3.19 -5.60
CA ILE A 31 -10.85 -2.87 -4.33
C ILE A 31 -10.17 -3.66 -3.21
N GLY A 32 -9.89 -3.00 -2.09
CA GLY A 32 -9.33 -3.63 -0.90
C GLY A 32 -8.77 -2.63 0.10
N HIS A 33 -8.11 -3.13 1.14
CA HIS A 33 -7.55 -2.31 2.21
C HIS A 33 -6.16 -1.77 1.85
N THR A 34 -5.87 -0.58 2.35
CA THR A 34 -4.63 0.14 2.08
C THR A 34 -4.03 0.67 3.39
N HIS A 35 -2.75 1.01 3.42
CA HIS A 35 -2.14 1.59 4.62
C HIS A 35 -2.80 2.93 5.00
N ARG A 36 -3.02 3.78 3.99
CA ARG A 36 -3.73 5.05 4.09
C ARG A 36 -4.57 5.26 2.84
N ALA A 37 -5.33 6.35 2.78
CA ALA A 37 -6.06 6.73 1.56
C ALA A 37 -6.23 8.26 1.54
N ASN A 38 -5.18 8.99 1.14
CA ASN A 38 -5.18 10.46 1.15
C ASN A 38 -4.42 11.02 -0.07
N ASN A 39 -4.90 12.13 -0.61
CA ASN A 39 -4.17 13.00 -1.54
C ASN A 39 -3.93 14.35 -0.87
N GLY A 40 -2.77 14.52 -0.24
CA GLY A 40 -2.53 15.64 0.65
C GLY A 40 -3.57 15.63 1.79
N ASN A 41 -4.36 16.70 1.89
CA ASN A 41 -5.43 16.82 2.89
C ASN A 41 -6.79 16.28 2.42
N VAL A 42 -6.88 15.70 1.21
CA VAL A 42 -8.13 15.16 0.67
C VAL A 42 -8.22 13.66 0.97
N PRO A 43 -9.20 13.20 1.77
CA PRO A 43 -9.39 11.77 2.02
C PRO A 43 -9.90 11.07 0.76
N LEU A 44 -9.34 9.90 0.47
CA LEU A 44 -9.69 9.03 -0.65
C LEU A 44 -10.41 7.74 -0.22
N HIS A 45 -10.76 7.61 1.06
CA HIS A 45 -11.54 6.48 1.56
C HIS A 45 -12.85 6.35 0.76
N MET A 46 -13.15 5.14 0.29
CA MET A 46 -14.33 4.82 -0.54
C MET A 46 -14.48 5.67 -1.80
N THR A 47 -13.39 6.24 -2.30
CA THR A 47 -13.36 7.04 -3.52
C THR A 47 -12.50 6.35 -4.56
N PRO A 48 -13.06 5.99 -5.74
CA PRO A 48 -12.27 5.52 -6.87
C PRO A 48 -11.20 6.55 -7.24
N TRP A 49 -9.94 6.15 -7.16
CA TRP A 49 -8.83 7.02 -7.48
C TRP A 49 -7.94 6.37 -8.53
N ARG A 50 -7.69 7.11 -9.60
CA ARG A 50 -6.89 6.66 -10.73
C ARG A 50 -5.41 6.82 -10.41
N ILE A 51 -4.64 5.77 -10.64
CA ILE A 51 -3.18 5.76 -10.54
C ILE A 51 -2.57 5.13 -11.79
N THR A 52 -1.29 5.36 -12.01
CA THR A 52 -0.53 4.90 -13.18
C THR A 52 0.70 4.08 -12.81
N SER A 53 1.09 4.05 -11.53
CA SER A 53 2.29 3.37 -11.07
C SER A 53 2.21 2.94 -9.60
N MET A 54 3.09 2.03 -9.20
CA MET A 54 3.30 1.71 -7.77
C MET A 54 3.79 2.92 -6.96
N SER A 55 4.52 3.87 -7.59
CA SER A 55 4.95 5.08 -6.87
C SER A 55 3.75 5.93 -6.47
N GLU A 56 2.77 6.10 -7.36
CA GLU A 56 1.52 6.77 -7.02
C GLU A 56 0.70 5.98 -6.00
N PHE A 57 0.72 4.64 -6.09
CA PHE A 57 0.12 3.80 -5.05
C PHE A 57 0.73 4.12 -3.67
N HIS A 58 2.06 4.16 -3.55
CA HIS A 58 2.70 4.51 -2.28
C HIS A 58 2.38 5.94 -1.83
N THR A 59 2.33 6.90 -2.75
CA THR A 59 1.95 8.29 -2.45
C THR A 59 0.55 8.35 -1.82
N TYR A 60 -0.46 7.78 -2.49
CA TYR A 60 -1.86 7.94 -2.07
C TYR A 60 -2.33 6.91 -1.04
N PHE A 61 -1.83 5.69 -1.13
CA PHE A 61 -2.32 4.52 -0.41
C PHE A 61 -1.33 3.90 0.57
N GLY A 62 -0.07 4.33 0.53
CA GLY A 62 0.98 3.91 1.47
C GLY A 62 1.58 2.53 1.18
N GLY A 63 2.25 1.98 2.19
CA GLY A 63 3.13 0.79 2.09
C GLY A 63 2.42 -0.54 2.30
N ALA A 64 3.22 -1.58 2.52
CA ALA A 64 2.75 -2.94 2.80
C ALA A 64 2.11 -3.03 4.20
N PRO A 65 1.18 -3.97 4.41
CA PRO A 65 0.76 -4.33 5.77
C PRO A 65 1.91 -4.99 6.53
N HIS A 66 1.89 -4.88 7.87
CA HIS A 66 2.86 -5.53 8.76
C HIS A 66 2.28 -6.83 9.31
N PRO A 67 2.55 -8.01 8.71
CA PRO A 67 2.00 -9.26 9.22
C PRO A 67 2.65 -9.64 10.55
N VAL A 68 1.86 -10.17 11.47
CA VAL A 68 2.29 -10.59 12.81
C VAL A 68 2.06 -12.09 12.98
N PHE A 69 3.06 -12.82 13.44
CA PHE A 69 3.07 -14.29 13.51
C PHE A 69 3.30 -14.81 14.93
N LYS A 70 2.50 -15.82 15.29
CA LYS A 70 2.72 -16.68 16.45
C LYS A 70 3.52 -17.93 16.08
N ILE A 71 4.41 -18.35 16.96
CA ILE A 71 5.17 -19.62 16.83
C ILE A 71 4.48 -20.70 17.66
N VAL A 72 3.79 -21.62 17.01
CA VAL A 72 3.10 -22.74 17.68
C VAL A 72 3.77 -24.08 17.35
N PRO A 73 3.68 -25.11 18.22
CA PRO A 73 4.08 -26.46 17.83
C PRO A 73 3.29 -26.90 16.59
N TYR A 74 3.97 -27.53 15.63
CA TYR A 74 3.30 -28.04 14.43
C TYR A 74 2.43 -29.24 14.79
N ASP A 75 1.13 -29.11 14.54
CA ASP A 75 0.17 -30.20 14.65
C ASP A 75 -0.24 -30.68 13.24
N PRO A 76 0.16 -31.88 12.80
CA PRO A 76 -0.28 -32.44 11.52
C PRO A 76 -1.77 -32.81 11.52
N ASP A 77 -2.33 -33.11 12.69
CA ASP A 77 -3.69 -33.63 12.88
C ASP A 77 -4.68 -32.56 13.29
N ALA A 78 -4.23 -31.30 13.43
CA ALA A 78 -5.11 -30.14 13.51
C ALA A 78 -5.90 -30.04 12.20
N THR A 79 -7.01 -30.76 12.11
CA THR A 79 -8.01 -30.64 11.04
C THR A 79 -9.03 -29.61 11.49
N PRO A 80 -8.86 -28.30 11.17
CA PRO A 80 -9.97 -27.37 11.29
C PRO A 80 -11.12 -27.90 10.42
N VAL A 81 -12.37 -27.67 10.85
CA VAL A 81 -13.54 -27.87 9.99
C VAL A 81 -13.22 -27.28 8.61
N SER A 82 -13.25 -28.13 7.59
CA SER A 82 -12.89 -27.77 6.22
C SER A 82 -13.64 -26.50 5.81
N PRO A 83 -12.96 -25.42 5.39
CA PRO A 83 -13.65 -24.22 4.91
C PRO A 83 -14.38 -24.45 3.57
N LEU A 84 -14.20 -25.62 2.95
CA LEU A 84 -14.86 -26.04 1.71
C LEU A 84 -16.07 -26.97 1.96
N SER A 85 -16.30 -27.44 3.20
CA SER A 85 -17.50 -28.20 3.57
C SER A 85 -18.68 -27.27 3.87
N ASP A 86 -19.92 -27.75 3.82
CA ASP A 86 -21.09 -26.90 4.10
C ASP A 86 -21.04 -26.29 5.52
N ASP A 87 -20.59 -27.05 6.52
CA ASP A 87 -20.39 -26.58 7.90
C ASP A 87 -19.28 -25.52 8.05
N GLY A 88 -18.33 -25.48 7.10
CA GLY A 88 -17.23 -24.52 7.08
C GLY A 88 -17.51 -23.23 6.30
N ALA A 89 -18.73 -23.02 5.80
CA ALA A 89 -19.07 -21.85 4.95
C ALA A 89 -18.76 -20.49 5.61
N ASN A 90 -18.88 -20.42 6.93
CA ASN A 90 -18.65 -19.21 7.72
C ASN A 90 -17.19 -19.04 8.17
N LYS A 91 -16.27 -19.86 7.66
CA LYS A 91 -14.84 -19.78 8.00
C LYS A 91 -14.04 -19.18 6.84
N PRO A 92 -12.98 -18.40 7.14
CA PRO A 92 -12.01 -18.01 6.13
C PRO A 92 -11.22 -19.23 5.64
N ALA A 93 -10.61 -19.11 4.45
CA ALA A 93 -9.69 -20.13 3.97
C ALA A 93 -8.49 -20.19 4.90
N ALA A 94 -8.05 -21.39 5.28
CA ALA A 94 -6.74 -21.55 5.88
C ALA A 94 -5.69 -21.01 4.89
N LEU A 95 -4.78 -20.15 5.36
CA LEU A 95 -3.62 -19.77 4.57
C LEU A 95 -2.69 -20.98 4.44
N PRO A 96 -1.80 -21.02 3.43
CA PRO A 96 -0.72 -21.99 3.38
C PRO A 96 0.04 -22.06 4.71
N ARG A 97 0.41 -23.26 5.15
CA ARG A 97 1.14 -23.44 6.40
C ARG A 97 2.61 -23.06 6.20
N ALA A 98 3.13 -22.15 7.02
CA ALA A 98 4.55 -21.79 7.08
C ALA A 98 5.20 -22.55 8.22
N THR A 99 6.15 -23.44 7.93
CA THR A 99 6.68 -24.37 8.96
C THR A 99 8.18 -24.45 8.93
N PHE A 100 8.81 -24.41 10.10
CA PHE A 100 10.25 -24.56 10.24
C PHE A 100 10.59 -25.63 11.28
N THR A 101 11.82 -26.14 11.23
CA THR A 101 12.33 -27.12 12.20
C THR A 101 13.38 -26.45 13.07
N ALA A 102 13.32 -26.67 14.38
CA ALA A 102 14.30 -26.15 15.33
C ALA A 102 14.69 -27.23 16.36
N GLN A 103 15.81 -27.05 17.04
CA GLN A 103 16.26 -27.98 18.08
C GLN A 103 15.43 -27.81 19.35
N GLY A 104 14.60 -28.82 19.65
CA GLY A 104 13.85 -28.95 20.89
C GLY A 104 14.64 -29.69 21.99
N PRO A 105 14.08 -29.81 23.21
CA PRO A 105 14.76 -30.49 24.32
C PRO A 105 15.02 -31.98 24.06
N ARG A 106 14.25 -32.60 23.14
CA ARG A 106 14.28 -34.03 22.83
C ARG A 106 14.76 -34.32 21.41
N GLY A 107 15.35 -33.34 20.72
CA GLY A 107 15.76 -33.41 19.32
C GLY A 107 15.01 -32.43 18.42
N PRO A 108 15.12 -32.58 17.09
CA PRO A 108 14.44 -31.70 16.14
C PRO A 108 12.92 -31.72 16.32
N GLU A 109 12.33 -30.54 16.49
CA GLU A 109 10.89 -30.33 16.62
C GLU A 109 10.41 -29.40 15.51
N LYS A 110 9.18 -29.62 15.03
CA LYS A 110 8.58 -28.83 13.97
C LYS A 110 7.65 -27.78 14.57
N TYR A 111 7.73 -26.57 14.05
CA TYR A 111 6.95 -25.40 14.46
C TYR A 111 6.22 -24.80 13.27
N GLU A 112 5.14 -24.09 13.54
CA GLU A 112 4.35 -23.37 12.55
C GLU A 112 4.27 -21.88 12.91
N LEU A 113 4.38 -21.04 11.89
CA LEU A 113 4.18 -19.60 11.95
C LEU A 113 2.73 -19.31 11.56
N VAL A 114 1.91 -18.94 12.52
CA VAL A 114 0.49 -18.65 12.33
C VAL A 114 0.29 -17.15 12.35
N GLN A 115 -0.14 -16.57 11.23
CA GLN A 115 -0.47 -15.15 11.18
C GLN A 115 -1.67 -14.86 12.09
N THR A 116 -1.56 -13.87 12.97
CA THR A 116 -2.59 -13.54 13.96
C THR A 116 -3.44 -12.33 13.56
N ASN A 117 -2.86 -11.39 12.82
CA ASN A 117 -3.57 -10.25 12.28
C ASN A 117 -4.13 -10.54 10.88
N THR A 118 -5.00 -9.65 10.40
CA THR A 118 -5.65 -9.78 9.11
C THR A 118 -4.64 -9.85 7.96
N ALA A 119 -4.80 -10.84 7.08
CA ALA A 119 -3.90 -11.07 5.94
C ALA A 119 -4.31 -10.27 4.70
N TYR A 120 -4.20 -8.94 4.76
CA TYR A 120 -4.53 -8.05 3.64
C TYR A 120 -3.74 -8.39 2.37
N ALA A 121 -4.43 -8.43 1.23
CA ALA A 121 -3.87 -8.95 -0.02
C ALA A 121 -3.63 -7.87 -1.09
N LEU A 122 -4.27 -6.70 -0.97
CA LEU A 122 -4.26 -5.70 -2.03
C LEU A 122 -2.85 -5.20 -2.38
N TYR A 123 -2.01 -4.90 -1.39
CA TYR A 123 -0.65 -4.38 -1.65
C TYR A 123 0.19 -5.34 -2.51
N GLY A 124 0.24 -6.62 -2.12
CA GLY A 124 0.96 -7.66 -2.87
C GLY A 124 0.37 -7.87 -4.27
N ALA A 125 -0.97 -7.85 -4.37
CA ALA A 125 -1.68 -7.93 -5.64
C ALA A 125 -1.34 -6.77 -6.59
N MET A 126 -1.27 -5.52 -6.08
CA MET A 126 -0.88 -4.36 -6.88
C MET A 126 0.55 -4.48 -7.40
N ARG A 127 1.49 -4.93 -6.56
CA ARG A 127 2.87 -5.20 -7.00
C ARG A 127 2.88 -6.24 -8.13
N LEU A 128 2.13 -7.34 -7.97
CA LEU A 128 2.05 -8.38 -8.98
C LEU A 128 1.41 -7.89 -10.30
N PHE A 129 0.38 -7.05 -10.22
CA PHE A 129 -0.25 -6.40 -11.37
C PHE A 129 0.76 -5.58 -12.18
N PHE A 130 1.47 -4.65 -11.54
CA PHE A 130 2.44 -3.80 -12.25
C PHE A 130 3.64 -4.59 -12.80
N GLN A 131 4.08 -5.66 -12.11
CA GLN A 131 5.15 -6.53 -12.61
C GLN A 131 4.74 -7.34 -13.86
N ASN A 132 3.45 -7.59 -14.06
CA ASN A 132 2.91 -8.34 -15.19
C ASN A 132 2.40 -7.43 -16.33
N GLY A 133 2.88 -6.18 -16.40
CA GLY A 133 2.52 -5.24 -17.46
C GLY A 133 1.27 -4.40 -17.15
N GLY A 134 0.96 -4.25 -15.86
CA GLY A 134 -0.06 -3.32 -15.40
C GLY A 134 0.21 -1.88 -15.83
N GLY A 135 -0.86 -1.16 -16.14
CA GLY A 135 -0.86 0.24 -16.57
C GLY A 135 -1.79 1.07 -15.69
N PRO A 136 -2.44 2.11 -16.25
CA PRO A 136 -3.42 2.89 -15.50
C PRO A 136 -4.52 2.02 -14.91
N CYS A 137 -4.82 2.23 -13.63
CA CYS A 137 -5.84 1.50 -12.91
C CYS A 137 -6.53 2.39 -11.88
N TYR A 138 -7.70 1.97 -11.43
CA TYR A 138 -8.38 2.57 -10.29
C TYR A 138 -8.11 1.75 -9.03
N VAL A 139 -7.97 2.43 -7.91
CA VAL A 139 -7.95 1.81 -6.58
C VAL A 139 -9.08 2.42 -5.76
N VAL A 140 -9.88 1.56 -5.12
CA VAL A 140 -10.87 1.95 -4.13
C VAL A 140 -10.44 1.39 -2.79
N SER A 141 -9.91 2.26 -1.93
CA SER A 141 -9.60 1.89 -0.54
C SER A 141 -10.88 1.77 0.26
N ILE A 142 -11.08 0.63 0.91
CA ILE A 142 -12.26 0.37 1.76
C ILE A 142 -11.97 0.47 3.26
N GLY A 143 -10.70 0.68 3.65
CA GLY A 143 -10.26 0.72 5.04
C GLY A 143 -8.73 0.66 5.18
N GLY A 144 -8.26 0.94 6.40
CA GLY A 144 -6.88 0.80 6.85
C GLY A 144 -6.49 -0.64 7.23
N TYR A 145 -5.23 -0.88 7.61
CA TYR A 145 -4.77 -2.21 8.04
C TYR A 145 -5.18 -2.60 9.47
N ASP A 146 -5.99 -1.79 10.13
CA ASP A 146 -6.59 -2.10 11.42
C ASP A 146 -8.10 -2.36 11.30
N ASP A 147 -8.68 -2.14 10.11
CA ASP A 147 -10.10 -2.34 9.87
C ASP A 147 -10.41 -3.81 9.51
N PRO A 148 -11.49 -4.40 10.03
CA PRO A 148 -11.86 -5.78 9.69
C PRO A 148 -12.25 -5.91 8.22
N LEU A 149 -11.99 -7.09 7.63
CA LEU A 149 -12.44 -7.37 6.27
C LEU A 149 -13.98 -7.38 6.19
N ASP A 150 -14.55 -6.43 5.44
CA ASP A 150 -15.99 -6.28 5.27
C ASP A 150 -16.45 -6.49 3.82
N ALA A 151 -17.25 -7.53 3.61
CA ALA A 151 -17.87 -7.83 2.32
C ALA A 151 -18.86 -6.75 1.86
N ASN A 152 -19.58 -6.09 2.79
CA ASN A 152 -20.51 -5.02 2.46
C ASN A 152 -19.76 -3.75 2.03
N ALA A 153 -18.62 -3.45 2.65
CA ALA A 153 -17.72 -2.39 2.20
C ALA A 153 -17.23 -2.63 0.75
N MET A 154 -16.85 -3.87 0.40
CA MET A 154 -16.47 -4.23 -0.97
C MET A 154 -17.61 -4.03 -1.98
N MET A 155 -18.85 -4.43 -1.63
CA MET A 155 -20.01 -4.18 -2.50
C MET A 155 -20.35 -2.69 -2.61
N THR A 156 -20.18 -1.92 -1.53
CA THR A 156 -20.34 -0.47 -1.55
C THR A 156 -19.31 0.18 -2.47
N ALA A 157 -18.07 -0.31 -2.49
CA ALA A 157 -17.04 0.12 -3.43
C ALA A 157 -17.41 -0.19 -4.90
N LEU A 158 -18.04 -1.35 -5.18
CA LEU A 158 -18.61 -1.64 -6.50
C LEU A 158 -19.68 -0.62 -6.91
N ASP A 159 -20.51 -0.17 -5.96
CA ASP A 159 -21.50 0.88 -6.22
C ASP A 159 -20.86 2.23 -6.51
N ARG A 160 -19.77 2.59 -5.81
CA ARG A 160 -19.00 3.81 -6.09
C ARG A 160 -18.43 3.78 -7.51
N LEU A 161 -17.93 2.63 -7.95
CA LEU A 161 -17.35 2.44 -9.28
C LEU A 161 -18.32 2.67 -10.44
N LYS A 162 -19.64 2.65 -10.22
CA LYS A 162 -20.65 2.94 -11.25
C LYS A 162 -20.56 4.36 -11.79
N LYS A 163 -19.97 5.29 -11.02
CA LYS A 163 -19.78 6.69 -11.42
C LYS A 163 -18.57 6.89 -12.33
N GLU A 164 -17.66 5.93 -12.37
CA GLU A 164 -16.50 5.96 -13.25
C GLU A 164 -16.86 5.32 -14.59
N ALA A 165 -16.44 5.90 -15.71
CA ALA A 165 -16.69 5.32 -17.03
C ALA A 165 -15.50 4.52 -17.56
N GLU A 166 -14.28 4.86 -17.14
CA GLU A 166 -13.03 4.31 -17.69
C GLU A 166 -12.73 2.85 -17.29
N PRO A 167 -13.03 2.36 -16.06
CA PRO A 167 -12.64 1.00 -15.72
C PRO A 167 -13.31 -0.04 -16.61
N THR A 168 -12.53 -1.03 -17.03
CA THR A 168 -12.92 -2.12 -17.94
C THR A 168 -12.81 -3.49 -17.29
N MET A 169 -12.13 -3.58 -16.14
CA MET A 169 -11.97 -4.82 -15.38
C MET A 169 -12.17 -4.55 -13.90
N VAL A 170 -12.59 -5.57 -13.16
CA VAL A 170 -12.76 -5.49 -11.70
C VAL A 170 -12.03 -6.65 -11.03
N VAL A 171 -11.21 -6.32 -10.02
CA VAL A 171 -10.43 -7.27 -9.24
C VAL A 171 -10.56 -6.93 -7.75
N ILE A 172 -10.86 -7.92 -6.92
CA ILE A 172 -10.95 -7.76 -5.46
C ILE A 172 -10.12 -8.88 -4.81
N PRO A 173 -8.78 -8.69 -4.65
CA PRO A 173 -7.89 -9.77 -4.21
C PRO A 173 -8.24 -10.35 -2.83
N GLU A 174 -8.81 -9.51 -1.97
CA GLU A 174 -9.16 -9.85 -0.58
C GLU A 174 -10.39 -10.74 -0.46
N THR A 175 -11.11 -11.06 -1.54
CA THR A 175 -12.19 -12.06 -1.47
C THR A 175 -11.67 -13.40 -0.96
N THR A 176 -10.41 -13.73 -1.27
CA THR A 176 -9.74 -14.94 -0.79
C THR A 176 -9.43 -14.96 0.71
N ARG A 177 -9.63 -13.83 1.40
CA ARG A 177 -9.37 -13.64 2.83
C ARG A 177 -10.66 -13.53 3.65
N LEU A 178 -11.80 -13.37 2.99
CA LEU A 178 -13.13 -13.42 3.62
C LEU A 178 -13.50 -14.85 4.02
N THR A 179 -14.62 -15.01 4.74
CA THR A 179 -15.29 -16.31 4.87
C THR A 179 -15.78 -16.80 3.51
N ARG A 180 -15.95 -18.11 3.30
CA ARG A 180 -16.41 -18.65 2.01
C ARG A 180 -17.73 -18.00 1.56
N GLN A 181 -18.71 -17.91 2.46
CA GLN A 181 -20.02 -17.31 2.16
C GLN A 181 -19.87 -15.83 1.71
N ASN A 182 -19.01 -15.07 2.37
CA ASN A 182 -18.79 -13.67 2.03
C ASN A 182 -17.97 -13.51 0.74
N SER A 183 -16.98 -14.37 0.50
CA SER A 183 -16.25 -14.44 -0.78
C SER A 183 -17.22 -14.69 -1.94
N GLN A 184 -18.09 -15.69 -1.81
CA GLN A 184 -19.13 -15.99 -2.78
C GLN A 184 -20.03 -14.78 -3.06
N LYS A 185 -20.54 -14.14 -2.01
CA LYS A 185 -21.41 -12.96 -2.11
C LYS A 185 -20.75 -11.84 -2.90
N VAL A 186 -19.50 -11.52 -2.59
CA VAL A 186 -18.75 -10.45 -3.27
C VAL A 186 -18.47 -10.82 -4.73
N GLN A 187 -18.08 -12.07 -5.02
CA GLN A 187 -17.78 -12.49 -6.39
C GLN A 187 -19.02 -12.53 -7.30
N GLN A 188 -20.18 -12.95 -6.77
CA GLN A 188 -21.44 -12.83 -7.48
C GLN A 188 -21.81 -11.36 -7.74
N ALA A 189 -21.55 -10.46 -6.78
CA ALA A 189 -21.74 -9.03 -6.98
C ALA A 189 -20.77 -8.43 -8.02
N MET A 190 -19.53 -8.92 -8.11
CA MET A 190 -18.59 -8.54 -9.16
C MET A 190 -19.11 -8.92 -10.56
N LEU A 191 -19.63 -10.15 -10.71
CA LEU A 191 -20.25 -10.62 -11.96
C LEU A 191 -21.48 -9.77 -12.31
N ALA A 192 -22.39 -9.55 -11.36
CA ALA A 192 -23.57 -8.72 -11.58
C ALA A 192 -23.21 -7.26 -11.92
N HIS A 193 -22.17 -6.70 -11.28
CA HIS A 193 -21.65 -5.38 -11.63
C HIS A 193 -21.20 -5.33 -13.10
N CYS A 194 -20.46 -6.36 -13.55
CA CYS A 194 -19.90 -6.42 -14.89
C CYS A 194 -20.96 -6.73 -15.96
N GLY A 195 -21.82 -7.74 -15.76
CA GLY A 195 -22.74 -8.26 -16.78
C GLY A 195 -24.18 -7.75 -16.72
N THR A 196 -24.67 -7.37 -15.54
CA THR A 196 -26.05 -6.87 -15.39
C THR A 196 -26.10 -5.35 -15.30
N VAL A 197 -25.24 -4.75 -14.46
CA VAL A 197 -25.34 -3.31 -14.12
C VAL A 197 -24.60 -2.43 -15.11
N MET A 198 -23.31 -2.67 -15.32
CA MET A 198 -22.47 -1.81 -16.16
C MET A 198 -22.40 -2.28 -17.60
N LYS A 199 -22.39 -3.60 -17.84
CA LYS A 199 -22.30 -4.25 -19.16
C LYS A 199 -21.06 -3.91 -19.98
N ASN A 200 -20.12 -3.15 -19.42
CA ASN A 200 -18.93 -2.67 -20.11
C ASN A 200 -17.61 -3.03 -19.39
N ARG A 201 -17.66 -3.97 -18.44
CA ARG A 201 -16.49 -4.41 -17.65
C ARG A 201 -16.42 -5.92 -17.55
N PHE A 202 -15.27 -6.44 -17.16
CA PHE A 202 -15.02 -7.87 -17.00
C PHE A 202 -14.45 -8.21 -15.61
N ALA A 203 -15.01 -9.19 -14.92
CA ALA A 203 -14.56 -9.60 -13.60
C ALA A 203 -13.42 -10.63 -13.71
N ILE A 204 -12.32 -10.42 -12.97
CA ILE A 204 -11.28 -11.43 -12.81
C ILE A 204 -11.33 -11.89 -11.36
N LEU A 205 -11.70 -13.16 -11.16
CA LEU A 205 -12.00 -13.73 -9.86
C LEU A 205 -10.84 -14.61 -9.37
N ASP A 206 -10.60 -14.56 -8.07
CA ASP A 206 -9.68 -15.46 -7.40
C ASP A 206 -10.43 -16.60 -6.70
N MET A 207 -10.03 -17.84 -6.95
CA MET A 207 -10.66 -18.97 -6.30
C MET A 207 -10.34 -19.02 -4.81
N PHE A 208 -11.38 -19.10 -3.98
CA PHE A 208 -11.27 -19.33 -2.53
C PHE A 208 -10.53 -20.65 -2.27
N ALA A 209 -9.53 -20.62 -1.39
CA ALA A 209 -8.63 -21.75 -1.13
C ALA A 209 -7.95 -22.35 -2.40
N GLY A 210 -7.73 -21.54 -3.44
CA GLY A 210 -7.13 -21.99 -4.71
C GLY A 210 -5.66 -22.42 -4.65
N HIS A 211 -5.06 -22.46 -3.47
CA HIS A 211 -3.75 -23.06 -3.21
C HIS A 211 -3.84 -24.56 -2.86
N LEU A 212 -5.04 -25.09 -2.60
CA LEU A 212 -5.29 -26.50 -2.29
C LEU A 212 -5.49 -27.33 -3.55
N SER A 213 -5.10 -28.60 -3.49
CA SER A 213 -5.30 -29.57 -4.58
C SER A 213 -6.78 -29.96 -4.70
N GLN A 214 -7.16 -30.56 -5.84
CA GLN A 214 -8.53 -31.04 -6.04
C GLN A 214 -8.88 -32.23 -5.12
N GLN A 215 -7.88 -32.90 -4.56
CA GLN A 215 -8.01 -34.06 -3.68
C GLN A 215 -7.53 -33.75 -2.25
N ASP A 216 -7.46 -32.48 -1.89
CA ASP A 216 -7.00 -32.06 -0.56
C ASP A 216 -7.93 -32.57 0.55
N PRO A 217 -7.42 -33.00 1.71
CA PRO A 217 -8.24 -33.38 2.86
C PRO A 217 -9.19 -32.27 3.34
N LEU A 218 -8.84 -31.01 3.10
CA LEU A 218 -9.70 -29.85 3.39
C LEU A 218 -10.76 -29.61 2.31
N GLY A 219 -10.86 -30.46 1.28
CA GLY A 219 -11.90 -30.44 0.25
C GLY A 219 -11.42 -29.96 -1.12
N ASN A 220 -12.28 -30.10 -2.13
CA ASN A 220 -11.98 -29.75 -3.51
C ASN A 220 -12.39 -28.28 -3.81
N PRO A 221 -11.43 -27.35 -3.96
CA PRO A 221 -11.74 -25.93 -4.19
C PRO A 221 -12.39 -25.68 -5.56
N VAL A 222 -12.02 -26.46 -6.58
CA VAL A 222 -12.55 -26.37 -7.95
C VAL A 222 -14.05 -26.70 -7.96
N ALA A 223 -14.42 -27.83 -7.36
CA ALA A 223 -15.81 -28.26 -7.27
C ALA A 223 -16.63 -27.28 -6.42
N ARG A 224 -16.08 -26.82 -5.28
CA ARG A 224 -16.76 -25.86 -4.40
C ARG A 224 -17.00 -24.53 -5.10
N PHE A 225 -15.99 -23.97 -5.77
CA PHE A 225 -16.12 -22.71 -6.51
C PHE A 225 -17.21 -22.79 -7.59
N ARG A 226 -17.25 -23.89 -8.36
CA ARG A 226 -18.30 -24.10 -9.37
C ARG A 226 -19.70 -24.13 -8.75
N ASN A 227 -19.86 -24.68 -7.56
CA ASN A 227 -21.15 -24.66 -6.87
C ASN A 227 -21.50 -23.25 -6.38
N ASP A 228 -20.52 -22.53 -5.83
CA ASP A 228 -20.74 -21.23 -5.18
C ASP A 228 -20.98 -20.07 -6.14
N ILE A 229 -20.30 -20.03 -7.28
CA ILE A 229 -20.29 -18.83 -8.14
C ILE A 229 -21.64 -18.50 -8.80
N GLY A 230 -22.63 -19.41 -8.74
CA GLY A 230 -23.94 -19.20 -9.35
C GLY A 230 -23.93 -19.40 -10.87
N ILE A 231 -24.97 -18.93 -11.56
CA ILE A 231 -25.18 -19.16 -13.00
C ILE A 231 -25.36 -17.87 -13.83
N ASN A 232 -25.40 -16.73 -13.17
CA ASN A 232 -25.67 -15.43 -13.82
C ASN A 232 -24.36 -14.78 -14.24
N ASP A 233 -24.39 -14.07 -15.38
CA ASP A 233 -23.30 -13.22 -15.88
C ASP A 233 -21.93 -13.93 -16.03
N LEU A 234 -21.94 -15.26 -16.22
CA LEU A 234 -20.72 -16.08 -16.27
C LEU A 234 -19.82 -15.72 -17.48
N ASP A 235 -20.40 -15.22 -18.56
CA ASP A 235 -19.69 -14.74 -19.72
C ASP A 235 -18.89 -13.45 -19.46
N PHE A 236 -19.21 -12.71 -18.39
CA PHE A 236 -18.50 -11.50 -17.97
C PHE A 236 -17.40 -11.74 -16.92
N GLY A 237 -17.06 -12.99 -16.63
CA GLY A 237 -16.05 -13.34 -15.65
C GLY A 237 -15.07 -14.41 -16.11
N ALA A 238 -13.90 -14.44 -15.49
CA ALA A 238 -12.95 -15.55 -15.58
C ALA A 238 -12.27 -15.79 -14.23
N THR A 239 -11.83 -17.02 -14.02
CA THR A 239 -11.02 -17.42 -12.87
C THR A 239 -9.82 -18.26 -13.30
N TYR A 240 -8.80 -18.31 -12.46
CA TYR A 240 -7.53 -18.97 -12.74
C TYR A 240 -7.09 -19.85 -11.56
N TYR A 241 -6.52 -21.00 -11.88
CA TYR A 241 -6.03 -21.99 -10.91
C TYR A 241 -4.69 -22.58 -11.37
N PRO A 242 -3.73 -22.80 -10.45
CA PRO A 242 -3.79 -22.57 -9.01
C PRO A 242 -3.29 -21.18 -8.60
N TRP A 243 -3.29 -20.91 -7.29
CA TRP A 243 -2.51 -19.79 -6.74
C TRP A 243 -1.03 -19.91 -7.12
N LEU A 244 -0.29 -18.83 -6.96
CA LEU A 244 1.08 -18.68 -7.46
C LEU A 244 2.06 -18.57 -6.29
N ASN A 245 3.21 -19.23 -6.42
CA ASN A 245 4.39 -18.91 -5.62
C ASN A 245 5.13 -17.77 -6.33
N THR A 246 5.13 -16.59 -5.73
CA THR A 246 5.68 -15.37 -6.31
C THR A 246 7.03 -15.00 -5.72
N SER A 247 7.65 -13.94 -6.24
CA SER A 247 8.89 -13.35 -5.72
C SER A 247 8.71 -11.86 -5.44
N ILE A 248 7.49 -11.47 -5.07
CA ILE A 248 7.13 -10.07 -4.86
C ILE A 248 7.75 -9.59 -3.54
N TYR A 249 7.56 -10.33 -2.46
CA TYR A 249 8.24 -10.05 -1.19
C TYR A 249 9.62 -10.69 -1.16
N GLN A 250 10.55 -10.00 -0.50
CA GLN A 250 11.90 -10.48 -0.24
C GLN A 250 12.08 -10.79 1.24
N SER A 251 13.05 -11.66 1.56
CA SER A 251 13.31 -12.05 2.96
C SER A 251 13.62 -10.86 3.87
N ARG A 252 14.22 -9.79 3.33
CA ARG A 252 14.51 -8.54 4.03
C ARG A 252 13.28 -7.66 4.31
N ASP A 253 12.12 -7.96 3.72
CA ASP A 253 10.88 -7.24 3.98
C ASP A 253 10.27 -7.64 5.34
N PHE A 254 10.82 -8.68 5.98
CA PHE A 254 10.38 -9.21 7.27
C PHE A 254 11.55 -9.26 8.25
N SER A 255 11.27 -9.15 9.54
CA SER A 255 12.25 -9.26 10.63
C SER A 255 11.61 -9.94 11.85
N TYR A 256 12.35 -10.03 12.95
CA TYR A 256 11.81 -10.45 14.24
C TYR A 256 10.64 -9.59 14.72
N GLU A 257 10.47 -8.37 14.20
CA GLU A 257 9.33 -7.49 14.49
C GLU A 257 8.01 -8.01 13.91
N ASN A 258 8.07 -8.97 12.97
CA ASN A 258 6.90 -9.70 12.49
C ASN A 258 6.51 -10.86 13.42
N ILE A 259 7.29 -11.15 14.45
CA ILE A 259 6.94 -12.15 15.46
C ILE A 259 6.28 -11.43 16.63
N ASP A 260 5.11 -11.92 17.03
CA ASP A 260 4.38 -11.32 18.14
C ASP A 260 5.19 -11.39 19.44
N PRO A 261 5.01 -10.44 20.38
CA PRO A 261 5.79 -10.38 21.61
C PRO A 261 5.85 -11.70 22.39
N ASP A 262 4.73 -12.41 22.54
CA ASP A 262 4.69 -13.68 23.28
C ASP A 262 5.57 -14.76 22.61
N SER A 263 5.57 -14.82 21.28
CA SER A 263 6.38 -15.79 20.53
C SER A 263 7.83 -15.36 20.34
N ARG A 264 8.16 -14.09 20.54
CA ARG A 264 9.53 -13.57 20.44
C ARG A 264 10.45 -14.24 21.46
N GLN A 265 9.96 -14.46 22.68
CA GLN A 265 10.70 -15.23 23.70
C GLN A 265 10.95 -16.67 23.29
N LYS A 266 9.96 -17.30 22.66
CA LYS A 266 10.11 -18.65 22.12
C LYS A 266 11.14 -18.67 20.98
N LEU A 267 11.12 -17.68 20.09
CA LEU A 267 12.12 -17.55 19.03
C LEU A 267 13.53 -17.41 19.62
N ILE A 268 13.71 -16.52 20.60
CA ILE A 268 14.98 -16.32 21.32
C ILE A 268 15.48 -17.65 21.91
N ALA A 269 14.62 -18.38 22.61
CA ALA A 269 14.97 -19.67 23.20
C ALA A 269 15.38 -20.71 22.15
N LEU A 270 14.69 -20.75 21.01
CA LEU A 270 15.02 -21.66 19.90
C LEU A 270 16.33 -21.27 19.21
N MET A 271 16.58 -19.98 19.00
CA MET A 271 17.84 -19.48 18.42
C MET A 271 19.03 -19.74 19.34
N LYS A 272 18.90 -19.50 20.64
CA LYS A 272 19.95 -19.83 21.63
C LYS A 272 20.32 -21.32 21.58
N ARG A 273 19.33 -22.20 21.44
CA ARG A 273 19.57 -23.64 21.30
C ARG A 273 20.24 -24.00 19.97
N SER A 274 19.90 -23.32 18.88
CA SER A 274 20.45 -23.64 17.55
C SER A 274 21.93 -23.26 17.41
N VAL A 275 22.39 -22.23 18.13
CA VAL A 275 23.81 -21.78 18.12
C VAL A 275 24.68 -22.43 19.20
N GLY A 276 24.10 -23.16 20.16
CA GLY A 276 24.83 -23.81 21.25
C GLY A 276 25.33 -22.83 22.33
N GLN A 277 26.40 -23.19 23.05
CA GLN A 277 26.96 -22.38 24.16
C GLN A 277 27.88 -21.23 23.69
N VAL A 278 27.68 -20.68 22.49
CA VAL A 278 28.49 -19.55 22.00
C VAL A 278 27.97 -18.27 22.67
N THR A 279 28.73 -17.78 23.66
CA THR A 279 28.33 -16.63 24.50
C THR A 279 28.09 -15.36 23.67
N GLU A 280 28.97 -15.06 22.71
CA GLU A 280 28.85 -13.87 21.85
C GLU A 280 27.54 -13.86 21.04
N LEU A 281 27.16 -15.00 20.48
CA LEU A 281 25.90 -15.15 19.73
C LEU A 281 24.68 -15.07 20.64
N THR A 282 24.82 -15.53 21.89
CA THR A 282 23.75 -15.49 22.88
C THR A 282 23.41 -14.05 23.24
N GLU A 283 24.40 -13.16 23.33
CA GLU A 283 24.19 -11.73 23.60
C GLU A 283 23.57 -11.02 22.39
N GLU A 284 24.03 -11.29 21.17
CA GLU A 284 23.39 -10.73 19.96
C GLU A 284 21.92 -11.20 19.79
N ILE A 285 21.60 -12.43 20.18
CA ILE A 285 20.21 -12.92 20.20
C ILE A 285 19.36 -12.19 21.25
N ARG A 286 19.93 -11.84 22.41
CA ARG A 286 19.20 -11.12 23.47
C ARG A 286 18.81 -9.71 23.05
N ARG A 287 19.61 -9.05 22.22
CA ARG A 287 19.34 -7.69 21.71
C ARG A 287 18.00 -7.53 20.98
N ILE A 288 17.37 -8.64 20.56
CA ILE A 288 15.99 -8.67 20.03
C ILE A 288 14.96 -8.12 21.02
N SER A 289 15.23 -8.28 22.32
CA SER A 289 14.41 -7.78 23.43
C SER A 289 15.00 -6.52 24.05
N ALA A 290 15.91 -5.82 23.36
CA ALA A 290 16.39 -4.54 23.87
C ALA A 290 15.28 -3.47 23.78
N PRO A 291 15.16 -2.60 24.79
CA PRO A 291 14.23 -1.48 24.74
C PRO A 291 14.42 -0.61 23.49
N VAL A 292 13.32 -0.18 22.90
CA VAL A 292 13.33 0.79 21.80
C VAL A 292 13.29 2.19 22.41
N VAL A 293 14.27 3.02 22.08
CA VAL A 293 14.38 4.38 22.61
C VAL A 293 14.19 5.42 21.50
N ALA A 294 13.41 6.45 21.80
CA ALA A 294 13.10 7.55 20.90
C ALA A 294 13.15 8.90 21.61
N GLY A 295 13.55 9.95 20.91
CA GLY A 295 13.60 11.33 21.41
C GLY A 295 14.48 12.19 20.53
N ASP A 296 14.63 13.47 20.85
CA ASP A 296 15.59 14.32 20.15
C ASP A 296 17.02 14.26 20.72
N PHE A 297 17.18 13.58 21.86
CA PHE A 297 18.44 13.36 22.56
C PHE A 297 19.17 14.66 22.93
N THR A 298 18.44 15.75 23.16
CA THR A 298 19.02 17.04 23.53
C THR A 298 18.24 17.68 24.66
N ILE A 299 18.92 18.04 25.74
CA ILE A 299 18.35 18.82 26.84
C ILE A 299 18.82 20.26 26.70
N SER A 300 17.88 21.20 26.72
CA SER A 300 18.19 22.63 26.66
C SER A 300 17.92 23.31 27.99
N VAL A 301 18.96 23.91 28.58
CA VAL A 301 18.92 24.42 29.96
C VAL A 301 19.52 25.83 30.05
N PRO A 302 18.91 26.77 30.79
CA PRO A 302 19.56 28.03 31.10
C PRO A 302 20.82 27.83 31.95
N ARG A 303 21.84 28.67 31.78
CA ARG A 303 23.07 28.57 32.57
C ARG A 303 22.77 28.66 34.07
N GLY A 304 23.14 27.61 34.81
CA GLY A 304 22.90 27.50 36.26
C GLY A 304 21.44 27.26 36.64
N GLY A 305 20.56 27.08 35.65
CA GLY A 305 19.15 26.78 35.83
C GLY A 305 18.86 25.28 35.89
N THR A 306 17.60 24.96 36.13
CA THR A 306 17.05 23.60 36.11
C THR A 306 15.95 23.51 35.06
N VAL A 307 15.93 22.44 34.28
CA VAL A 307 14.90 22.13 33.29
C VAL A 307 14.36 20.72 33.50
N ALA A 308 13.08 20.49 33.24
CA ALA A 308 12.53 19.13 33.23
C ALA A 308 13.09 18.35 32.05
N VAL A 309 13.41 17.07 32.27
CA VAL A 309 13.63 16.11 31.19
C VAL A 309 12.26 15.49 30.89
N THR A 310 11.87 15.44 29.64
CA THR A 310 10.54 15.04 29.19
C THR A 310 10.61 13.87 28.21
N THR A 311 9.45 13.29 27.90
CA THR A 311 9.33 12.22 26.92
C THR A 311 9.64 12.65 25.48
N ALA A 312 9.71 13.96 25.21
CA ALA A 312 10.18 14.49 23.92
C ALA A 312 11.71 14.44 23.81
N ASP A 313 12.43 14.61 24.93
CA ASP A 313 13.89 14.56 24.97
C ASP A 313 14.37 13.10 24.85
N ILE A 314 13.73 12.20 25.61
CA ILE A 314 13.96 10.76 25.57
C ILE A 314 12.75 9.97 26.07
N SER A 315 12.47 8.82 25.48
CA SER A 315 11.46 7.87 25.94
C SER A 315 11.84 6.46 25.51
N ALA A 316 11.49 5.47 26.31
CA ALA A 316 11.77 4.07 26.05
C ALA A 316 10.50 3.27 26.10
N ARG A 317 10.43 2.25 25.24
CA ARG A 317 9.34 1.29 25.21
C ARG A 317 9.92 -0.10 25.04
N ASP A 318 9.28 -1.05 25.68
CA ASP A 318 9.64 -2.45 25.57
C ASP A 318 8.37 -3.29 25.54
N ASP A 319 8.43 -4.44 24.85
CA ASP A 319 7.27 -5.32 24.70
C ASP A 319 7.05 -6.21 25.92
N GLN A 320 7.98 -6.24 26.88
CA GLN A 320 7.98 -7.16 28.01
C GLN A 320 8.09 -6.46 29.36
N SER A 321 8.63 -5.24 29.37
CA SER A 321 8.81 -4.41 30.55
C SER A 321 7.85 -3.22 30.53
N ALA A 322 7.15 -3.01 31.65
CA ALA A 322 6.35 -1.80 31.86
C ALA A 322 7.26 -0.57 32.07
N ALA A 323 6.70 0.64 32.05
CA ALA A 323 7.46 1.87 32.27
C ALA A 323 8.26 1.89 33.58
N ALA A 324 7.77 1.22 34.63
CA ALA A 324 8.50 1.10 35.90
C ALA A 324 9.70 0.14 35.83
N GLY A 325 9.69 -0.80 34.88
CA GLY A 325 10.74 -1.79 34.65
C GLY A 325 11.82 -1.32 33.68
N LEU A 326 11.64 -0.15 33.05
CA LEU A 326 12.63 0.46 32.16
C LEU A 326 13.46 1.47 32.93
N THR A 327 14.72 1.11 33.20
CA THR A 327 15.65 1.91 34.01
C THR A 327 16.65 2.63 33.12
N TYR A 328 16.69 3.95 33.20
CA TYR A 328 17.73 4.79 32.64
C TYR A 328 18.88 4.90 33.62
N THR A 329 20.08 4.54 33.19
CA THR A 329 21.33 4.74 33.94
C THR A 329 22.11 5.88 33.30
N VAL A 330 22.49 6.87 34.11
CA VAL A 330 23.29 8.02 33.70
C VAL A 330 24.76 7.63 33.74
N GLU A 331 25.40 7.65 32.58
CA GLU A 331 26.83 7.36 32.42
C GLU A 331 27.58 8.62 31.98
N GLY A 332 28.78 8.82 32.54
CA GLY A 332 29.67 9.91 32.15
C GLY A 332 30.46 10.50 33.30
N ASP A 333 31.46 11.32 32.98
CA ASP A 333 32.20 12.12 33.96
C ASP A 333 31.35 13.35 34.31
N ALA A 334 31.03 13.53 35.60
CA ALA A 334 30.27 14.67 36.11
C ALA A 334 30.83 16.03 35.64
N ALA A 335 32.15 16.13 35.43
CA ALA A 335 32.77 17.35 34.89
C ALA A 335 32.49 17.60 33.40
N ALA A 336 32.19 16.54 32.62
CA ALA A 336 31.86 16.61 31.20
C ALA A 336 30.34 16.78 30.94
N MET A 337 29.50 16.48 31.93
CA MET A 337 28.04 16.62 31.84
C MET A 337 27.59 18.09 31.83
N GLY A 338 28.39 19.00 32.39
CA GLY A 338 28.01 20.41 32.56
C GLY A 338 26.84 20.60 33.55
N GLY A 339 26.58 19.63 34.42
CA GLY A 339 25.44 19.64 35.34
C GLY A 339 25.16 18.29 35.98
N THR A 340 23.94 18.13 36.52
CA THR A 340 23.52 16.95 37.26
C THR A 340 22.06 16.59 36.93
N VAL A 341 21.82 15.31 36.65
CA VAL A 341 20.47 14.74 36.53
C VAL A 341 19.86 14.60 37.93
N GLN A 342 18.59 14.97 38.07
CA GLN A 342 17.85 14.89 39.32
C GLN A 342 16.59 14.05 39.18
N LEU A 343 16.25 13.35 40.26
CA LEU A 343 14.98 12.67 40.47
C LEU A 343 14.32 13.24 41.72
N ASP A 344 13.11 13.77 41.59
CA ASP A 344 12.37 14.42 42.68
C ASP A 344 13.22 15.48 43.43
N GLY A 345 14.04 16.23 42.68
CA GLY A 345 14.90 17.31 43.19
C GLY A 345 16.22 16.89 43.83
N ASN A 346 16.55 15.59 43.83
CA ASN A 346 17.81 15.06 44.36
C ASN A 346 18.67 14.53 43.22
N ALA A 347 20.00 14.67 43.32
CA ALA A 347 20.93 14.09 42.34
C ALA A 347 20.69 12.58 42.21
N ALA A 348 20.61 12.09 40.97
CA ALA A 348 20.30 10.71 40.68
C ALA A 348 21.13 10.21 39.49
N ASP A 349 21.74 9.04 39.68
CA ASP A 349 22.48 8.34 38.63
C ASP A 349 21.56 7.39 37.83
N SER A 350 20.29 7.28 38.23
CA SER A 350 19.29 6.47 37.52
C SER A 350 17.87 6.94 37.79
N PHE A 351 16.97 6.70 36.84
CA PHE A 351 15.52 6.94 36.95
C PHE A 351 14.75 5.96 36.06
N THR A 352 13.43 5.84 36.21
CA THR A 352 12.61 4.94 35.37
C THR A 352 11.83 5.70 34.29
N GLN A 353 11.34 4.98 33.26
CA GLN A 353 10.40 5.56 32.29
C GLN A 353 9.12 6.08 32.99
N ALA A 354 8.67 5.42 34.06
CA ALA A 354 7.54 5.89 34.85
C ALA A 354 7.85 7.21 35.61
N ASP A 355 9.07 7.40 36.09
CA ASP A 355 9.49 8.66 36.72
C ASP A 355 9.51 9.82 35.72
N LEU A 356 9.97 9.54 34.50
CA LEU A 356 9.99 10.50 33.40
C LEU A 356 8.57 10.91 32.98
N GLU A 357 7.67 9.94 32.81
CA GLU A 357 6.25 10.18 32.51
C GLU A 357 5.53 10.93 33.63
N ALA A 358 5.95 10.75 34.88
CA ALA A 358 5.46 11.49 36.03
C ALA A 358 6.05 12.90 36.16
N GLY A 359 6.98 13.31 35.29
CA GLY A 359 7.61 14.63 35.30
C GLY A 359 8.56 14.86 36.47
N LYS A 360 9.12 13.80 37.05
CA LYS A 360 9.99 13.85 38.23
C LYS A 360 11.46 14.08 37.92
N VAL A 361 11.82 13.90 36.65
CA VAL A 361 13.21 13.94 36.18
C VAL A 361 13.53 15.36 35.69
N SER A 362 14.66 15.90 36.14
CA SER A 362 15.14 17.20 35.72
C SER A 362 16.65 17.22 35.57
N PHE A 363 17.19 18.23 34.91
CA PHE A 363 18.62 18.47 34.77
C PHE A 363 18.96 19.86 35.28
N THR A 364 19.96 19.95 36.16
CA THR A 364 20.48 21.22 36.68
C THR A 364 21.87 21.50 36.13
N HIS A 365 22.05 22.63 35.46
CA HIS A 365 23.33 23.05 34.90
C HIS A 365 24.28 23.56 35.99
N ASP A 366 25.59 23.30 35.86
CA ASP A 366 26.62 23.63 36.87
C ASP A 366 26.94 25.14 37.01
N GLY A 367 26.51 25.92 36.02
CA GLY A 367 26.69 27.37 35.94
C GLY A 367 28.03 27.82 35.36
N GLN A 368 28.92 26.89 34.99
CA GLN A 368 30.26 27.14 34.46
C GLN A 368 30.39 26.67 33.01
N ALA A 369 29.86 25.49 32.68
CA ALA A 369 29.98 24.92 31.35
C ALA A 369 29.27 25.78 30.28
N SER A 370 29.79 25.73 29.05
CA SER A 370 29.16 26.36 27.88
C SER A 370 28.30 25.37 27.08
N ALA A 371 28.49 24.07 27.33
CA ALA A 371 27.73 22.94 26.81
C ALA A 371 28.08 21.72 27.67
N GLY A 372 27.28 20.67 27.60
CA GLY A 372 27.52 19.42 28.31
C GLY A 372 27.10 18.22 27.48
N ARG A 373 27.44 17.03 27.97
CA ARG A 373 26.92 15.76 27.44
C ARG A 373 26.97 14.67 28.49
N PHE A 374 26.00 13.79 28.45
CA PHE A 374 26.03 12.55 29.22
C PHE A 374 25.44 11.42 28.40
N ASP A 375 25.80 10.20 28.75
CA ASP A 375 25.31 9.00 28.11
C ASP A 375 24.18 8.41 28.96
N LEU A 376 23.17 7.84 28.32
CA LEU A 376 22.10 7.09 28.97
C LEU A 376 22.10 5.66 28.47
N VAL A 377 22.04 4.70 29.38
CA VAL A 377 21.80 3.29 29.07
C VAL A 377 20.43 2.91 29.60
N VAL A 378 19.54 2.44 28.73
CA VAL A 378 18.22 1.95 29.14
C VAL A 378 18.30 0.44 29.30
N THR A 379 17.96 -0.05 30.48
CA THR A 379 17.94 -1.48 30.82
C THR A 379 16.53 -1.91 31.17
N ASP A 380 16.11 -3.05 30.63
CA ASP A 380 14.82 -3.68 30.92
C ASP A 380 14.87 -4.59 32.17
N GLU A 381 13.73 -5.21 32.54
CA GLU A 381 13.68 -6.13 33.69
C GLU A 381 14.43 -7.46 33.46
N GLY A 382 14.84 -7.71 32.21
CA GLY A 382 15.61 -8.87 31.78
C GLY A 382 17.13 -8.66 31.76
N ASP A 383 17.61 -7.53 32.29
CA ASP A 383 19.00 -7.06 32.23
C ASP A 383 19.51 -6.86 30.78
N ILE A 384 18.62 -6.54 29.84
CA ILE A 384 18.95 -6.25 28.45
C ILE A 384 19.04 -4.75 28.29
N ALA A 385 20.25 -4.28 27.97
CA ALA A 385 20.58 -2.88 27.85
C ALA A 385 20.65 -2.42 26.40
N THR A 386 20.29 -1.16 26.15
CA THR A 386 20.63 -0.45 24.91
C THR A 386 22.13 -0.18 24.86
N ASP A 387 22.65 0.15 23.66
CA ASP A 387 23.94 0.85 23.59
C ASP A 387 23.82 2.23 24.27
N ALA A 388 24.95 2.80 24.69
CA ALA A 388 25.01 4.13 25.31
C ALA A 388 24.46 5.23 24.38
N LEU A 389 23.41 5.91 24.84
CA LEU A 389 22.70 6.96 24.12
C LEU A 389 23.25 8.33 24.51
N LYS A 390 23.78 9.07 23.54
CA LYS A 390 24.41 10.37 23.81
C LYS A 390 23.36 11.47 23.91
N ILE A 391 23.22 12.06 25.09
CA ILE A 391 22.37 13.22 25.34
C ILE A 391 23.21 14.49 25.31
N GLY A 392 22.90 15.38 24.37
CA GLY A 392 23.51 16.71 24.33
C GLY A 392 22.88 17.63 25.36
N VAL A 393 23.69 18.43 26.06
CA VAL A 393 23.20 19.51 26.92
C VAL A 393 23.56 20.85 26.28
N GLU A 394 22.55 21.56 25.79
CA GLU A 394 22.70 22.89 25.20
C GLU A 394 22.36 23.97 26.22
N VAL A 395 23.29 24.93 26.37
CA VAL A 395 23.04 26.11 27.20
C VAL A 395 22.29 27.15 26.39
N VAL A 396 21.14 27.59 26.91
CA VAL A 396 20.31 28.65 26.30
C VAL A 396 20.17 29.86 27.23
N GLY A 397 19.68 30.97 26.67
CA GLY A 397 19.48 32.20 27.44
C GLY A 397 18.30 32.09 28.40
N ALA A 398 17.17 31.58 27.93
CA ALA A 398 16.02 31.23 28.77
C ALA A 398 15.12 30.18 28.09
N VAL A 399 14.22 29.60 28.87
CA VAL A 399 13.15 28.70 28.40
C VAL A 399 11.80 29.32 28.80
N ILE A 400 10.81 29.25 27.91
CA ILE A 400 9.46 29.75 28.14
C ILE A 400 8.42 28.67 27.85
N ASP A 401 7.33 28.61 28.62
CA ASP A 401 6.27 27.61 28.45
C ASP A 401 4.97 28.23 27.88
N ALA A 402 4.05 27.37 27.44
CA ALA A 402 2.77 27.81 26.86
C ALA A 402 1.92 28.68 27.82
N PRO A 403 1.83 28.38 29.13
CA PRO A 403 1.20 29.30 30.09
C PRO A 403 1.84 30.68 30.13
N ALA A 404 3.18 30.79 30.15
CA ALA A 404 3.89 32.07 30.16
C ALA A 404 3.67 32.85 28.85
N VAL A 405 3.60 32.17 27.71
CA VAL A 405 3.24 32.79 26.41
C VAL A 405 1.83 33.35 26.43
N ALA A 406 0.85 32.56 26.89
CA ALA A 406 -0.54 33.01 26.99
C ALA A 406 -0.71 34.21 27.95
N ALA A 407 0.08 34.24 29.03
CA ALA A 407 0.11 35.32 30.01
C ALA A 407 1.00 36.52 29.61
N ARG A 408 1.74 36.43 28.49
CA ARG A 408 2.77 37.41 28.08
C ARG A 408 3.79 37.69 29.19
N THR A 409 4.19 36.66 29.92
CA THR A 409 5.18 36.76 30.98
C THR A 409 6.57 36.88 30.36
N ALA A 410 7.33 37.89 30.76
CA ALA A 410 8.69 38.08 30.26
C ALA A 410 9.68 37.10 30.92
N VAL A 411 10.60 36.56 30.13
CA VAL A 411 11.77 35.82 30.63
C VAL A 411 13.01 36.72 30.60
N GLU A 412 13.85 36.65 31.62
CA GLU A 412 15.08 37.44 31.72
C GLU A 412 16.32 36.59 31.48
N ILE A 413 17.31 37.15 30.79
CA ILE A 413 18.60 36.56 30.49
C ILE A 413 19.70 37.49 31.01
N ASP A 414 20.59 36.95 31.84
CA ASP A 414 21.65 37.71 32.48
C ASP A 414 22.92 37.76 31.63
N VAL A 415 22.88 38.57 30.56
CA VAL A 415 24.02 38.76 29.64
C VAL A 415 25.35 39.06 30.35
N PRO A 416 25.40 39.95 31.38
CA PRO A 416 26.63 40.19 32.13
C PRO A 416 27.21 38.96 32.84
N ALA A 417 26.40 37.96 33.20
CA ALA A 417 26.90 36.73 33.80
C ALA A 417 27.76 35.91 32.83
N ASP A 418 27.45 35.96 31.53
CA ASP A 418 28.23 35.29 30.48
C ASP A 418 29.47 36.07 30.05
N HIS A 419 29.56 37.35 30.45
CA HIS A 419 30.66 38.25 30.17
C HIS A 419 31.11 39.00 31.45
N PRO A 420 31.76 38.31 32.41
CA PRO A 420 32.13 38.92 33.70
C PRO A 420 33.04 40.15 33.56
N ASP A 421 33.87 40.18 32.51
CA ASP A 421 34.80 41.26 32.20
C ASP A 421 34.18 42.36 31.29
N GLY A 422 32.89 42.22 30.94
CA GLY A 422 32.18 43.14 30.06
C GLY A 422 31.48 44.28 30.80
N ASP A 423 31.44 45.47 30.19
CA ASP A 423 30.67 46.58 30.74
C ASP A 423 29.17 46.38 30.48
N LYS A 424 28.44 45.98 31.52
CA LYS A 424 26.98 45.76 31.48
C LYS A 424 26.16 46.95 30.95
N ALA A 425 26.65 48.19 31.05
CA ALA A 425 25.95 49.35 30.51
C ALA A 425 25.92 49.37 28.97
N THR A 426 26.90 48.70 28.34
CA THR A 426 27.16 48.72 26.90
C THR A 426 26.42 47.62 26.12
N VAL A 427 25.66 46.75 26.79
CA VAL A 427 24.86 45.71 26.12
C VAL A 427 23.88 46.35 25.14
N ARG A 428 23.97 45.96 23.85
CA ARG A 428 23.09 46.45 22.78
C ARG A 428 22.65 45.30 21.88
N LEU A 429 21.40 45.32 21.44
CA LEU A 429 20.89 44.41 20.41
C LEU A 429 21.40 44.89 19.04
N VAL A 430 21.86 43.94 18.21
CA VAL A 430 22.48 44.23 16.92
C VAL A 430 21.46 44.78 15.91
N ASP A 431 20.23 44.25 15.92
CA ASP A 431 19.13 44.70 15.06
C ASP A 431 18.02 45.37 15.89
N ALA A 432 18.38 46.33 16.74
CA ALA A 432 17.40 47.07 17.53
C ALA A 432 16.50 47.96 16.65
N ASP A 433 15.25 48.16 17.08
CA ASP A 433 14.32 49.08 16.42
C ASP A 433 14.53 50.54 16.86
N ASP A 434 15.43 50.77 17.82
CA ASP A 434 15.75 52.08 18.37
C ASP A 434 17.23 52.42 18.27
N ASP A 435 17.55 53.71 18.13
CA ASP A 435 18.92 54.24 18.04
C ASP A 435 19.76 53.98 19.31
N THR A 436 19.12 53.59 20.42
CA THR A 436 19.81 53.27 21.67
C THR A 436 20.27 51.81 21.72
N GLY A 437 19.85 50.97 20.76
CA GLY A 437 20.19 49.55 20.73
C GLY A 437 19.49 48.73 21.81
N LYS A 438 18.40 49.22 22.44
CA LYS A 438 17.86 48.63 23.67
C LYS A 438 16.56 47.83 23.48
N THR A 439 15.84 47.99 22.38
CA THR A 439 14.56 47.31 22.12
C THR A 439 14.54 46.70 20.72
N ARG A 440 13.99 45.49 20.59
CA ARG A 440 13.71 44.85 19.31
C ARG A 440 12.39 44.09 19.36
N THR A 441 11.50 44.37 18.43
CA THR A 441 10.18 43.75 18.32
C THR A 441 10.16 42.91 17.06
N VAL A 442 9.89 41.62 17.23
CA VAL A 442 9.74 40.70 16.12
C VAL A 442 8.24 40.40 15.96
N PRO A 443 7.61 40.81 14.84
CA PRO A 443 6.19 40.58 14.60
C PRO A 443 5.79 39.12 14.84
N GLU A 444 4.64 38.89 15.46
CA GLU A 444 4.06 37.58 15.79
C GLU A 444 4.87 36.72 16.79
N ILE A 445 6.08 37.13 17.14
CA ILE A 445 6.99 36.40 18.04
C ILE A 445 7.07 37.08 19.41
N GLY A 446 7.45 38.36 19.50
CA GLY A 446 7.62 39.03 20.79
C GLY A 446 8.61 40.18 20.79
N THR A 447 8.83 40.76 21.97
CA THR A 447 9.69 41.93 22.18
C THR A 447 10.88 41.61 23.09
N TRP A 448 12.08 41.96 22.64
CA TRP A 448 13.33 41.93 23.40
C TRP A 448 13.64 43.32 23.96
N LYS A 449 14.09 43.40 25.23
CA LYS A 449 14.47 44.65 25.89
C LYS A 449 15.73 44.50 26.72
N VAL A 450 16.64 45.47 26.64
CA VAL A 450 17.85 45.54 27.45
C VAL A 450 17.65 46.51 28.62
N ALA A 451 17.77 46.02 29.85
CA ALA A 451 17.68 46.82 31.06
C ALA A 451 18.96 47.63 31.34
N LYS A 452 18.87 48.64 32.21
CA LYS A 452 20.04 49.41 32.68
C LYS A 452 21.09 48.55 33.40
N THR A 453 20.67 47.40 33.92
CA THR A 453 21.54 46.43 34.57
C THR A 453 22.33 45.56 33.58
N GLY A 454 22.05 45.66 32.27
CA GLY A 454 22.64 44.82 31.22
C GLY A 454 21.85 43.54 30.93
N LYS A 455 20.87 43.18 31.77
CA LYS A 455 19.98 42.03 31.53
C LYS A 455 19.10 42.26 30.31
N VAL A 456 18.81 41.18 29.58
CA VAL A 456 17.93 41.20 28.41
C VAL A 456 16.67 40.42 28.72
N SER A 457 15.49 41.02 28.55
CA SER A 457 14.22 40.32 28.68
C SER A 457 13.58 40.05 27.33
N PHE A 458 12.88 38.93 27.21
CA PHE A 458 12.01 38.62 26.08
C PHE A 458 10.56 38.48 26.58
N THR A 459 9.64 39.23 25.99
CA THR A 459 8.19 39.14 26.23
C THR A 459 7.53 38.56 24.99
N PRO A 460 6.92 37.36 25.04
CA PRO A 460 6.31 36.73 23.88
C PRO A 460 5.01 37.43 23.47
N GLU A 461 4.68 37.36 22.18
CA GLU A 461 3.31 37.54 21.71
C GLU A 461 2.50 36.26 21.93
N THR A 462 1.19 36.37 22.10
CA THR A 462 0.31 35.19 22.29
C THR A 462 0.26 34.27 21.07
N THR A 463 0.73 34.75 19.92
CA THR A 463 0.83 34.01 18.66
C THR A 463 2.14 33.24 18.50
N PHE A 464 3.09 33.37 19.43
CA PHE A 464 4.38 32.69 19.35
C PHE A 464 4.19 31.17 19.45
N ALA A 465 4.45 30.48 18.33
CA ALA A 465 4.26 29.03 18.19
C ALA A 465 5.52 28.31 17.65
N GLY A 466 6.62 29.03 17.46
CA GLY A 466 7.90 28.46 16.98
C GLY A 466 8.69 27.76 18.09
N PRO A 467 9.62 26.85 17.75
CA PRO A 467 10.41 26.12 18.74
C PRO A 467 11.37 27.02 19.52
N GLU A 468 11.76 28.16 18.94
CA GLU A 468 12.65 29.13 19.57
C GLU A 468 12.50 30.53 18.98
N THR A 469 13.08 31.51 19.67
CA THR A 469 13.35 32.86 19.16
C THR A 469 14.80 33.25 19.49
N ARG A 470 15.37 34.13 18.66
CA ARG A 470 16.78 34.54 18.78
C ARG A 470 16.92 36.05 18.71
N ALA A 471 17.91 36.58 19.42
CA ALA A 471 18.35 37.95 19.29
C ALA A 471 19.87 38.03 19.38
N SER A 472 20.51 38.82 18.52
CA SER A 472 21.95 39.06 18.61
C SER A 472 22.25 40.30 19.43
N TYR A 473 23.32 40.26 20.22
CA TYR A 473 23.78 41.38 21.04
C TYR A 473 25.30 41.55 20.97
N THR A 474 25.76 42.73 21.35
CA THR A 474 27.17 43.04 21.61
C THR A 474 27.30 43.63 23.01
N ILE A 475 28.44 43.35 23.65
CA ILE A 475 28.88 43.98 24.90
C ILE A 475 30.33 44.43 24.75
N GLU A 476 30.73 45.55 25.33
CA GLU A 476 32.11 46.01 25.30
C GLU A 476 32.94 45.32 26.39
N VAL A 477 34.10 44.81 26.00
CA VAL A 477 35.13 44.27 26.90
C VAL A 477 36.38 45.10 26.68
N ASN A 478 36.95 45.67 27.74
CA ASN A 478 38.11 46.56 27.66
C ASN A 478 37.94 47.74 26.66
N GLY A 479 36.72 48.28 26.54
CA GLY A 479 36.40 49.43 25.68
C GLY A 479 36.26 49.12 24.18
N ALA A 480 36.19 47.84 23.80
CA ALA A 480 35.91 47.41 22.44
C ALA A 480 34.68 46.49 22.39
N PRO A 481 33.74 46.67 21.44
CA PRO A 481 32.60 45.78 21.31
C PRO A 481 33.06 44.38 20.91
N THR A 482 32.48 43.39 21.57
CA THR A 482 32.61 41.97 21.20
C THR A 482 32.00 41.71 19.82
N ALA A 483 32.40 40.61 19.19
CA ALA A 483 31.65 40.08 18.06
C ALA A 483 30.20 39.78 18.47
N PRO A 484 29.21 39.92 17.57
CA PRO A 484 27.82 39.58 17.87
C PRO A 484 27.66 38.20 18.48
N ASN A 485 27.09 38.14 19.69
CA ASN A 485 26.68 36.91 20.37
C ASN A 485 25.18 36.72 20.24
N THR A 486 24.69 35.48 20.29
CA THR A 486 23.27 35.17 20.10
C THR A 486 22.63 34.73 21.41
N LEU A 487 21.54 35.40 21.78
CA LEU A 487 20.57 34.96 22.77
C LEU A 487 19.58 34.02 22.12
N ARG A 488 19.26 32.92 22.80
CA ARG A 488 18.24 31.95 22.41
C ARG A 488 17.23 31.82 23.53
N VAL A 489 15.95 31.96 23.20
CA VAL A 489 14.84 31.58 24.08
C VAL A 489 14.09 30.43 23.42
N LEU A 490 14.04 29.30 24.10
CA LEU A 490 13.36 28.10 23.61
C LEU A 490 11.94 28.01 24.16
N MET A 491 11.04 27.50 23.33
CA MET A 491 9.70 27.11 23.74
C MET A 491 9.73 25.70 24.32
N SER A 492 9.32 25.55 25.58
CA SER A 492 9.22 24.27 26.26
C SER A 492 8.14 23.39 25.65
N GLY A 493 8.41 22.09 25.50
CA GLY A 493 7.45 21.09 25.06
C GLY A 493 7.09 21.14 23.57
N VAL A 494 7.86 21.86 22.74
CA VAL A 494 7.74 21.76 21.28
C VAL A 494 8.61 20.59 20.81
N PRO A 495 8.03 19.51 20.27
CA PRO A 495 8.82 18.37 19.81
C PRO A 495 9.75 18.81 18.69
N THR A 496 11.05 18.55 18.82
CA THR A 496 11.95 18.60 17.68
C THR A 496 11.89 17.27 16.92
N ALA A 497 12.73 17.08 15.89
CA ALA A 497 12.69 15.85 15.09
C ALA A 497 13.14 14.64 15.94
N GLU A 498 12.18 13.78 16.33
CA GLU A 498 12.45 12.53 17.03
C GLU A 498 13.42 11.63 16.24
N ARG A 499 14.35 11.01 16.96
CA ARG A 499 15.33 10.04 16.46
C ARG A 499 15.22 8.76 17.27
N GLN A 500 15.52 7.62 16.66
CA GLN A 500 15.69 6.36 17.40
C GLN A 500 17.14 6.21 17.85
N GLY A 501 17.33 5.77 19.10
CA GLY A 501 18.63 5.51 19.72
C GLY A 501 18.90 4.01 19.91
N GLY A 502 20.17 3.60 19.83
CA GLY A 502 20.59 2.19 19.94
C GLY A 502 20.77 1.49 18.58
N PRO A 503 21.14 0.19 18.55
CA PRO A 503 21.20 -0.55 17.29
C PRO A 503 19.77 -0.65 16.76
N SER A 504 19.53 -0.07 15.58
CA SER A 504 18.20 -0.10 14.98
C SER A 504 17.71 -1.54 14.80
N PRO A 505 16.40 -1.80 14.81
CA PRO A 505 15.86 -3.13 14.51
C PRO A 505 16.43 -3.74 13.22
N ALA A 506 16.70 -2.91 12.22
CA ALA A 506 17.36 -3.31 10.98
C ALA A 506 18.82 -3.81 11.19
N THR A 507 19.55 -3.22 12.13
CA THR A 507 20.92 -3.65 12.49
C THR A 507 20.87 -4.99 13.20
N ILE A 508 19.94 -5.16 14.15
CA ILE A 508 19.73 -6.44 14.85
C ILE A 508 19.36 -7.54 13.85
N ASP A 509 18.37 -7.29 12.98
CA ASP A 509 17.96 -8.22 11.92
C ASP A 509 19.15 -8.63 11.02
N LYS A 510 19.95 -7.65 10.58
CA LYS A 510 21.12 -7.90 9.75
C LYS A 510 22.14 -8.80 10.45
N THR A 511 22.43 -8.55 11.72
CA THR A 511 23.35 -9.37 12.51
C THR A 511 22.83 -10.80 12.66
N LEU A 512 21.56 -10.96 13.04
CA LEU A 512 20.94 -12.29 13.23
C LEU A 512 20.96 -13.13 11.95
N ARG A 513 20.69 -12.52 10.79
CA ARG A 513 20.78 -13.24 9.50
C ARG A 513 22.17 -13.74 9.19
N ALA A 514 23.20 -12.99 9.59
CA ALA A 514 24.58 -13.36 9.35
C ALA A 514 25.05 -14.50 10.26
N VAL A 515 24.53 -14.57 11.48
CA VAL A 515 25.10 -15.42 12.54
C VAL A 515 24.17 -16.53 13.04
N VAL A 516 22.87 -16.47 12.75
CA VAL A 516 21.86 -17.46 13.18
C VAL A 516 21.11 -18.02 11.96
N PRO A 517 21.55 -19.15 11.35
CA PRO A 517 20.91 -19.71 10.16
C PRO A 517 19.40 -19.98 10.33
N MET A 518 19.00 -20.50 11.49
CA MET A 518 17.60 -20.75 11.83
C MET A 518 16.73 -19.48 11.74
N TYR A 519 17.27 -18.31 12.10
CA TYR A 519 16.57 -17.05 11.96
C TYR A 519 16.28 -16.73 10.48
N GLY A 520 17.27 -16.95 9.62
CA GLY A 520 17.12 -16.85 8.18
C GLY A 520 16.02 -17.78 7.63
N ASP A 521 15.99 -19.03 8.10
CA ASP A 521 14.95 -20.00 7.72
C ASP A 521 13.55 -19.54 8.12
N VAL A 522 13.37 -19.03 9.35
CA VAL A 522 12.09 -18.47 9.82
C VAL A 522 11.64 -17.32 8.93
N MET A 523 12.53 -16.37 8.61
CA MET A 523 12.20 -15.24 7.74
C MET A 523 11.88 -15.67 6.30
N ASN A 524 12.54 -16.72 5.81
CA ASN A 524 12.26 -17.30 4.49
C ASN A 524 10.88 -17.98 4.45
N GLU A 525 10.47 -18.67 5.52
CA GLU A 525 9.13 -19.27 5.63
C GLU A 525 8.02 -18.20 5.65
N ILE A 526 8.21 -17.10 6.40
CA ILE A 526 7.30 -15.93 6.33
C ILE A 526 7.22 -15.41 4.90
N THR A 527 8.38 -15.26 4.25
CA THR A 527 8.45 -14.77 2.87
C THR A 527 7.72 -15.67 1.89
N ALA A 528 7.88 -16.99 2.00
CA ALA A 528 7.21 -17.96 1.15
C ALA A 528 5.68 -17.92 1.32
N LEU A 529 5.21 -17.78 2.56
CA LEU A 529 3.79 -17.61 2.86
C LEU A 529 3.22 -16.35 2.22
N MET A 530 3.88 -15.21 2.44
CA MET A 530 3.46 -13.91 1.89
C MET A 530 3.51 -13.87 0.36
N ASN A 531 4.40 -14.66 -0.24
CA ASN A 531 4.49 -14.83 -1.69
C ASN A 531 3.53 -15.86 -2.28
N THR A 532 2.72 -16.56 -1.47
CA THR A 532 1.69 -17.45 -2.00
C THR A 532 0.41 -16.64 -2.30
N MET A 533 0.27 -16.19 -3.53
CA MET A 533 -0.71 -15.18 -3.92
C MET A 533 -1.74 -15.68 -4.94
N PRO A 534 -2.99 -15.21 -4.87
CA PRO A 534 -4.00 -15.45 -5.90
C PRO A 534 -3.63 -14.80 -7.26
N PRO A 535 -4.03 -15.40 -8.39
CA PRO A 535 -3.59 -14.99 -9.73
C PRO A 535 -4.32 -13.79 -10.37
N ALA A 536 -5.49 -13.36 -9.89
CA ALA A 536 -6.33 -12.40 -10.62
C ALA A 536 -5.62 -11.06 -10.91
N ALA A 537 -4.79 -10.58 -9.98
CA ALA A 537 -4.04 -9.34 -10.18
C ALA A 537 -2.91 -9.47 -11.21
N ALA A 538 -2.19 -10.60 -11.23
CA ALA A 538 -1.27 -10.91 -12.33
C ALA A 538 -2.01 -10.93 -13.66
N MET A 539 -3.18 -11.59 -13.69
CA MET A 539 -3.97 -11.71 -14.91
C MET A 539 -4.52 -10.38 -15.42
N ALA A 540 -4.92 -9.47 -14.52
CA ALA A 540 -5.26 -8.10 -14.91
C ALA A 540 -4.07 -7.40 -15.59
N GLY A 541 -2.85 -7.63 -15.10
CA GLY A 541 -1.62 -7.12 -15.73
C GLY A 541 -1.40 -7.72 -17.11
N ILE A 542 -1.53 -9.05 -17.23
CA ILE A 542 -1.42 -9.76 -18.51
C ILE A 542 -2.47 -9.29 -19.51
N TYR A 543 -3.72 -9.06 -19.09
CA TYR A 543 -4.77 -8.53 -19.96
C TYR A 543 -4.39 -7.13 -20.44
N THR A 544 -3.94 -6.25 -19.54
CA THR A 544 -3.48 -4.91 -19.91
C THR A 544 -2.32 -4.96 -20.90
N MET A 545 -1.34 -5.84 -20.67
CA MET A 545 -0.18 -5.99 -21.55
C MET A 545 -0.57 -6.54 -22.93
N VAL A 546 -1.38 -7.59 -22.99
CA VAL A 546 -1.82 -8.20 -24.26
C VAL A 546 -2.68 -7.23 -25.05
N ASP A 547 -3.62 -6.55 -24.41
CA ASP A 547 -4.46 -5.55 -25.07
C ASP A 547 -3.64 -4.43 -25.70
N ASN A 548 -2.67 -3.89 -24.96
CA ASN A 548 -1.85 -2.78 -25.43
C ASN A 548 -0.87 -3.16 -26.54
N THR A 549 -0.49 -4.44 -26.63
CA THR A 549 0.54 -4.90 -27.58
C THR A 549 -0.04 -5.67 -28.77
N ARG A 550 -1.20 -6.33 -28.61
CA ARG A 550 -1.79 -7.26 -29.58
C ARG A 550 -3.27 -7.02 -29.84
N GLY A 551 -3.91 -6.10 -29.10
CA GLY A 551 -5.34 -5.83 -29.16
C GLY A 551 -6.17 -6.80 -28.31
N VAL A 552 -7.34 -6.32 -27.88
CA VAL A 552 -8.29 -7.05 -27.00
C VAL A 552 -8.82 -8.37 -27.60
N TRP A 553 -8.75 -8.50 -28.92
CA TRP A 553 -9.13 -9.71 -29.66
C TRP A 553 -8.12 -10.84 -29.56
N LYS A 554 -6.91 -10.60 -29.05
CA LYS A 554 -5.95 -11.66 -28.76
C LYS A 554 -6.26 -12.30 -27.40
N ALA A 555 -6.40 -13.63 -27.39
CA ALA A 555 -6.53 -14.40 -26.14
C ALA A 555 -5.35 -14.14 -25.19
N PRO A 556 -5.59 -13.80 -23.91
CA PRO A 556 -4.56 -13.56 -22.89
C PRO A 556 -4.02 -14.86 -22.29
N ALA A 557 -3.65 -15.81 -23.16
CA ALA A 557 -3.08 -17.10 -22.83
C ALA A 557 -1.86 -17.38 -23.72
N ASN A 558 -1.08 -18.39 -23.33
CA ASN A 558 0.26 -18.64 -23.82
C ASN A 558 1.20 -17.44 -23.56
N VAL A 559 1.17 -16.95 -22.32
CA VAL A 559 1.96 -15.80 -21.86
C VAL A 559 2.62 -16.16 -20.54
N SER A 560 3.93 -15.88 -20.42
CA SER A 560 4.68 -16.09 -19.20
C SER A 560 4.32 -15.07 -18.12
N LEU A 561 4.33 -15.51 -16.86
CA LEU A 561 4.12 -14.63 -15.71
C LEU A 561 5.44 -14.13 -15.13
N ASN A 562 5.53 -12.82 -14.89
CA ASN A 562 6.66 -12.17 -14.25
C ASN A 562 6.51 -12.18 -12.72
N SER A 563 7.65 -12.22 -12.01
CA SER A 563 7.70 -12.33 -10.54
C SER A 563 6.94 -13.55 -10.00
N VAL A 564 6.85 -14.61 -10.80
CA VAL A 564 6.26 -15.91 -10.44
C VAL A 564 7.34 -16.97 -10.55
N VAL A 565 7.59 -17.67 -9.45
CA VAL A 565 8.56 -18.77 -9.38
C VAL A 565 7.93 -20.05 -9.93
N SER A 566 6.71 -20.36 -9.50
CA SER A 566 5.95 -21.51 -9.96
C SER A 566 4.46 -21.35 -9.66
N PRO A 567 3.57 -22.12 -10.31
CA PRO A 567 2.26 -22.40 -9.74
C PRO A 567 2.42 -23.10 -8.39
N ARG A 568 1.46 -22.90 -7.48
CA ARG A 568 1.46 -23.58 -6.17
C ARG A 568 1.31 -25.09 -6.31
N LEU A 569 0.60 -25.52 -7.35
CA LEU A 569 0.30 -26.90 -7.67
C LEU A 569 0.60 -27.16 -9.14
N ASN A 570 1.14 -28.34 -9.44
CA ASN A 570 1.32 -28.76 -10.82
C ASN A 570 0.03 -29.40 -11.31
N ILE A 571 -0.55 -28.82 -12.37
CA ILE A 571 -1.75 -29.35 -13.01
C ILE A 571 -1.31 -30.29 -14.14
N SER A 572 -1.76 -31.54 -14.07
CA SER A 572 -1.60 -32.54 -15.14
C SER A 572 -2.53 -32.27 -16.33
N HIS A 573 -2.32 -32.97 -17.45
CA HIS A 573 -3.18 -32.82 -18.62
C HIS A 573 -4.64 -33.23 -18.34
N GLU A 574 -4.83 -34.35 -17.63
CA GLU A 574 -6.16 -34.87 -17.26
C GLU A 574 -6.90 -33.93 -16.31
N GLU A 575 -6.20 -33.39 -15.30
CA GLU A 575 -6.80 -32.39 -14.40
C GLU A 575 -7.20 -31.13 -15.16
N GLN A 576 -6.38 -30.68 -16.11
CA GLN A 576 -6.70 -29.52 -16.94
C GLN A 576 -7.94 -29.73 -17.80
N GLU A 577 -8.15 -30.94 -18.34
CA GLU A 577 -9.34 -31.25 -19.15
C GLU A 577 -10.62 -30.96 -18.38
N ASN A 578 -10.72 -31.44 -17.13
CA ASN A 578 -11.84 -31.16 -16.25
C ASN A 578 -11.95 -29.68 -15.88
N LEU A 579 -10.84 -28.95 -15.72
CA LEU A 579 -10.88 -27.51 -15.47
C LEU A 579 -11.47 -26.73 -16.66
N ASN A 580 -11.08 -27.10 -17.88
CA ASN A 580 -11.52 -26.46 -19.11
C ASN A 580 -12.95 -26.83 -19.52
N VAL A 581 -13.37 -28.09 -19.40
CA VAL A 581 -14.72 -28.55 -19.75
C VAL A 581 -15.33 -29.26 -18.55
N SER A 582 -16.50 -28.79 -18.11
CA SER A 582 -17.26 -29.45 -17.04
C SER A 582 -18.72 -29.61 -17.44
N THR A 583 -19.40 -30.57 -16.81
CA THR A 583 -20.85 -30.78 -16.96
C THR A 583 -21.67 -29.56 -16.53
N THR A 584 -21.12 -28.71 -15.65
CA THR A 584 -21.76 -27.47 -15.17
C THR A 584 -21.49 -26.26 -16.05
N GLY A 585 -20.60 -26.37 -17.05
CA GLY A 585 -20.21 -25.28 -17.96
C GLY A 585 -19.28 -24.21 -17.39
N LYS A 586 -18.94 -24.31 -16.09
CA LYS A 586 -18.14 -23.35 -15.33
C LYS A 586 -16.65 -23.61 -15.48
N SER A 587 -16.06 -23.05 -16.53
CA SER A 587 -14.66 -23.28 -16.88
C SER A 587 -13.70 -22.51 -15.97
N ILE A 588 -12.53 -23.09 -15.73
CA ILE A 588 -11.46 -22.54 -14.89
C ILE A 588 -10.17 -22.62 -15.71
N ASN A 589 -9.46 -21.50 -15.82
CA ASN A 589 -8.24 -21.43 -16.63
C ASN A 589 -7.03 -21.93 -15.85
N ALA A 590 -6.26 -22.84 -16.42
CA ALA A 590 -5.06 -23.38 -15.78
C ALA A 590 -3.85 -22.44 -15.95
N ILE A 591 -2.99 -22.38 -14.93
CA ILE A 591 -1.63 -21.82 -15.01
C ILE A 591 -0.66 -22.98 -14.78
N ARG A 592 0.27 -23.20 -15.72
CA ARG A 592 1.10 -24.43 -15.76
C ARG A 592 2.57 -24.12 -16.00
N PRO A 593 3.49 -24.93 -15.43
CA PRO A 593 4.89 -24.85 -15.78
C PRO A 593 5.18 -25.67 -17.04
N PHE A 594 6.05 -25.14 -17.90
CA PHE A 594 6.56 -25.78 -19.11
C PHE A 594 8.09 -25.74 -19.10
N VAL A 595 8.72 -26.87 -19.40
CA VAL A 595 10.18 -26.97 -19.45
C VAL A 595 10.69 -26.09 -20.59
N GLY A 596 11.58 -25.14 -20.28
CA GLY A 596 12.15 -24.20 -21.26
C GLY A 596 11.33 -22.93 -21.51
N GLU A 597 10.05 -22.90 -21.13
CA GLU A 597 9.15 -21.74 -21.33
C GLU A 597 8.68 -21.09 -20.01
N GLY A 598 8.95 -21.73 -18.87
CA GLY A 598 8.61 -21.21 -17.55
C GLY A 598 7.13 -21.43 -17.19
N THR A 599 6.57 -20.54 -16.37
CA THR A 599 5.17 -20.62 -15.95
C THR A 599 4.28 -19.83 -16.90
N LEU A 600 3.38 -20.51 -17.61
CA LEU A 600 2.48 -19.93 -18.61
C LEU A 600 1.03 -19.93 -18.14
N VAL A 601 0.32 -18.87 -18.51
CA VAL A 601 -1.16 -18.85 -18.52
C VAL A 601 -1.64 -19.76 -19.64
N TRP A 602 -2.40 -20.80 -19.31
CA TRP A 602 -2.74 -21.89 -20.23
C TRP A 602 -4.25 -22.12 -20.35
N GLY A 603 -5.02 -21.04 -20.35
CA GLY A 603 -6.47 -21.02 -20.60
C GLY A 603 -6.98 -19.61 -20.88
N ALA A 604 -7.99 -19.49 -21.74
CA ALA A 604 -8.60 -18.21 -22.13
C ALA A 604 -10.14 -18.28 -22.19
N ARG A 605 -10.75 -19.16 -21.38
CA ARG A 605 -12.21 -19.31 -21.30
C ARG A 605 -12.81 -18.36 -20.26
N THR A 606 -14.01 -17.87 -20.54
CA THR A 606 -14.87 -17.23 -19.53
C THR A 606 -15.42 -18.31 -18.58
N LEU A 607 -16.15 -17.92 -17.55
CA LEU A 607 -16.87 -18.89 -16.72
C LEU A 607 -18.00 -19.56 -17.51
N ASP A 608 -18.51 -18.97 -18.60
CA ASP A 608 -19.49 -19.60 -19.50
C ASP A 608 -18.81 -20.42 -20.62
N GLY A 609 -17.95 -21.36 -20.24
CA GLY A 609 -17.07 -22.02 -21.20
C GLY A 609 -17.74 -23.10 -22.05
N ASN A 610 -18.94 -23.57 -21.71
CA ASN A 610 -19.70 -24.47 -22.58
C ASN A 610 -20.46 -23.73 -23.70
N SER A 611 -20.67 -22.42 -23.56
CA SER A 611 -21.27 -21.60 -24.61
C SER A 611 -20.51 -21.71 -25.92
N LEU A 612 -21.21 -21.59 -27.05
CA LEU A 612 -20.57 -21.48 -28.37
C LEU A 612 -20.31 -20.03 -28.74
N ASP A 613 -21.00 -19.08 -28.10
CA ASP A 613 -20.89 -17.65 -28.42
C ASP A 613 -19.89 -16.96 -27.49
N TRP A 614 -19.97 -17.25 -26.20
CA TRP A 614 -19.28 -16.49 -25.15
C TRP A 614 -18.17 -17.26 -24.42
N ARG A 615 -17.75 -18.39 -24.99
CA ARG A 615 -16.71 -19.26 -24.41
C ARG A 615 -15.42 -18.55 -24.06
N TYR A 616 -14.98 -17.62 -24.90
CA TYR A 616 -13.61 -17.09 -24.86
C TYR A 616 -13.56 -15.65 -24.36
N ILE A 617 -12.57 -15.38 -23.51
CA ILE A 617 -12.34 -14.07 -22.88
C ILE A 617 -12.15 -12.98 -23.92
N ASN A 618 -11.30 -13.22 -24.93
CA ASN A 618 -11.02 -12.23 -25.97
C ASN A 618 -12.28 -11.94 -26.83
N VAL A 619 -13.14 -12.93 -27.05
CA VAL A 619 -14.40 -12.73 -27.79
C VAL A 619 -15.33 -11.82 -27.00
N ARG A 620 -15.60 -12.13 -25.72
CA ARG A 620 -16.44 -11.29 -24.86
C ARG A 620 -15.89 -9.87 -24.75
N ARG A 621 -14.60 -9.71 -24.45
CA ARG A 621 -13.98 -8.40 -24.23
C ARG A 621 -13.92 -7.56 -25.51
N THR A 622 -13.74 -8.19 -26.68
CA THR A 622 -13.84 -7.49 -27.97
C THR A 622 -15.25 -6.99 -28.23
N MET A 623 -16.28 -7.79 -27.95
CA MET A 623 -17.66 -7.33 -28.09
C MET A 623 -17.99 -6.17 -27.16
N ILE A 624 -17.56 -6.25 -25.88
CA ILE A 624 -17.72 -5.15 -24.93
C ILE A 624 -17.09 -3.86 -25.47
N MET A 625 -15.87 -3.93 -26.02
CA MET A 625 -15.19 -2.77 -26.60
C MET A 625 -15.96 -2.18 -27.80
N ILE A 626 -16.44 -3.02 -28.71
CA ILE A 626 -17.19 -2.58 -29.89
C ILE A 626 -18.52 -1.93 -29.48
N GLU A 627 -19.29 -2.58 -28.61
CA GLU A 627 -20.56 -2.09 -28.09
C GLU A 627 -20.39 -0.73 -27.43
N GLU A 628 -19.42 -0.60 -26.53
CA GLU A 628 -19.19 0.61 -25.77
C GLU A 628 -18.70 1.77 -26.67
N SER A 629 -17.81 1.48 -27.62
CA SER A 629 -17.33 2.49 -28.59
C SER A 629 -18.47 3.03 -29.45
N ILE A 630 -19.28 2.14 -30.02
CA ILE A 630 -20.44 2.53 -30.85
C ILE A 630 -21.48 3.27 -30.01
N ARG A 631 -21.74 2.83 -28.79
CA ARG A 631 -22.68 3.47 -27.86
C ARG A 631 -22.26 4.90 -27.54
N LEU A 632 -20.99 5.13 -27.20
CA LEU A 632 -20.49 6.48 -26.89
C LEU A 632 -20.55 7.40 -28.11
N ALA A 633 -20.16 6.92 -29.29
CA ALA A 633 -20.23 7.70 -30.52
C ALA A 633 -21.67 8.04 -30.92
N SER A 634 -22.61 7.11 -30.71
CA SER A 634 -24.03 7.30 -31.01
C SER A 634 -24.69 8.37 -30.15
N LYS A 635 -24.14 8.71 -28.97
CA LYS A 635 -24.69 9.76 -28.09
C LYS A 635 -24.79 11.12 -28.77
N ALA A 636 -23.89 11.44 -29.70
CA ALA A 636 -23.90 12.70 -30.42
C ALA A 636 -25.10 12.87 -31.37
N TYR A 637 -25.85 11.80 -31.63
CA TYR A 637 -27.05 11.80 -32.46
C TYR A 637 -28.35 11.82 -31.66
N VAL A 638 -28.28 11.84 -30.33
CA VAL A 638 -29.45 12.01 -29.49
C VAL A 638 -30.02 13.41 -29.73
N PHE A 639 -31.31 13.49 -30.06
CA PHE A 639 -32.02 14.71 -30.48
C PHE A 639 -31.71 15.25 -31.89
N GLU A 640 -30.88 14.57 -32.67
CA GLU A 640 -30.75 14.89 -34.09
C GLU A 640 -32.02 14.47 -34.87
N PRO A 641 -32.35 15.13 -35.99
CA PRO A 641 -33.50 14.74 -36.81
C PRO A 641 -33.42 13.27 -37.25
N ASN A 642 -34.44 12.47 -36.94
CA ASN A 642 -34.52 11.05 -37.31
C ASN A 642 -34.85 10.89 -38.81
N THR A 643 -33.84 11.05 -39.67
CA THR A 643 -33.97 11.09 -41.14
C THR A 643 -32.92 10.22 -41.83
N ALA A 644 -33.15 9.92 -43.12
CA ALA A 644 -32.22 9.14 -43.94
C ALA A 644 -30.78 9.67 -43.93
N ASN A 645 -30.59 11.00 -43.87
CA ASN A 645 -29.25 11.59 -43.81
C ASN A 645 -28.51 11.22 -42.51
N THR A 646 -29.22 11.27 -41.38
CA THR A 646 -28.69 10.88 -40.07
C THR A 646 -28.32 9.40 -40.06
N TRP A 647 -29.19 8.55 -40.63
CA TRP A 647 -28.97 7.11 -40.74
C TRP A 647 -27.73 6.76 -41.56
N VAL A 648 -27.58 7.36 -42.75
CA VAL A 648 -26.41 7.14 -43.62
C VAL A 648 -25.12 7.59 -42.91
N THR A 649 -25.18 8.71 -42.18
CA THR A 649 -24.01 9.23 -41.45
C THR A 649 -23.60 8.27 -40.32
N MET A 650 -24.55 7.82 -39.50
CA MET A 650 -24.28 6.87 -38.41
C MET A 650 -23.79 5.53 -38.94
N ARG A 651 -24.40 5.01 -40.02
CA ARG A 651 -23.96 3.76 -40.65
C ARG A 651 -22.51 3.86 -41.11
N SER A 652 -22.20 4.90 -41.89
CA SER A 652 -20.84 5.13 -42.42
C SER A 652 -19.81 5.25 -41.30
N MET A 653 -20.17 5.91 -40.19
CA MET A 653 -19.30 6.04 -39.02
C MET A 653 -18.96 4.68 -38.39
N ILE A 654 -19.97 3.84 -38.19
CA ILE A 654 -19.81 2.51 -37.58
C ILE A 654 -19.02 1.60 -38.53
N GLU A 655 -19.34 1.60 -39.83
CA GLU A 655 -18.64 0.82 -40.84
C GLU A 655 -17.15 1.20 -40.94
N ASN A 656 -16.83 2.49 -40.92
CA ASN A 656 -15.44 2.95 -40.93
C ASN A 656 -14.65 2.47 -39.70
N PHE A 657 -15.28 2.47 -38.53
CA PHE A 657 -14.69 1.96 -37.30
C PHE A 657 -14.46 0.45 -37.34
N LEU A 658 -15.48 -0.33 -37.72
CA LEU A 658 -15.36 -1.78 -37.84
C LEU A 658 -14.36 -2.19 -38.92
N THR A 659 -14.26 -1.42 -40.00
CA THR A 659 -13.21 -1.58 -41.02
C THR A 659 -11.82 -1.40 -40.41
N SER A 660 -11.63 -0.43 -39.51
CA SER A 660 -10.36 -0.24 -38.80
C SER A 660 -10.03 -1.44 -37.91
N VAL A 661 -11.01 -1.94 -37.14
CA VAL A 661 -10.84 -3.12 -36.29
C VAL A 661 -10.52 -4.37 -37.11
N TRP A 662 -11.21 -4.58 -38.24
CA TRP A 662 -10.94 -5.67 -39.18
C TRP A 662 -9.52 -5.59 -39.76
N LYS A 663 -9.08 -4.41 -40.21
CA LYS A 663 -7.71 -4.20 -40.74
C LYS A 663 -6.62 -4.50 -39.70
N GLN A 664 -6.93 -4.33 -38.42
CA GLN A 664 -6.03 -4.66 -37.31
C GLN A 664 -6.10 -6.14 -36.89
N GLY A 665 -6.96 -6.94 -37.53
CA GLY A 665 -7.11 -8.36 -37.30
C GLY A 665 -8.05 -8.73 -36.15
N GLY A 666 -8.89 -7.80 -35.67
CA GLY A 666 -9.86 -8.08 -34.60
C GLY A 666 -11.14 -8.77 -35.05
N LEU A 667 -11.46 -8.67 -36.34
CA LEU A 667 -12.60 -9.34 -36.97
C LEU A 667 -12.10 -10.34 -38.02
N ALA A 668 -12.77 -11.48 -38.12
CA ALA A 668 -12.48 -12.55 -39.07
C ALA A 668 -13.27 -12.36 -40.37
N GLY A 669 -12.61 -12.52 -41.51
CA GLY A 669 -13.25 -12.40 -42.84
C GLY A 669 -12.21 -12.02 -43.89
N ALA A 670 -12.36 -12.52 -45.12
CA ALA A 670 -11.44 -12.18 -46.21
C ALA A 670 -11.71 -10.78 -46.75
N THR A 671 -12.96 -10.31 -46.66
CA THR A 671 -13.38 -8.94 -46.96
C THR A 671 -14.13 -8.33 -45.77
N PRO A 672 -14.35 -6.99 -45.74
CA PRO A 672 -15.17 -6.35 -44.70
C PRO A 672 -16.58 -6.95 -44.60
N GLU A 673 -17.18 -7.32 -45.72
CA GLU A 673 -18.55 -7.85 -45.79
C GLU A 673 -18.68 -9.25 -45.18
N ASP A 674 -17.60 -10.05 -45.20
CA ASP A 674 -17.53 -11.31 -44.45
C ASP A 674 -17.40 -11.07 -42.93
N ALA A 675 -16.80 -9.94 -42.56
CA ALA A 675 -16.39 -9.66 -41.18
C ALA A 675 -17.45 -8.92 -40.36
N PHE A 676 -18.23 -8.04 -40.98
CA PHE A 676 -19.30 -7.30 -40.29
C PHE A 676 -20.38 -6.79 -41.25
N SER A 677 -21.56 -6.50 -40.71
CA SER A 677 -22.60 -5.73 -41.38
C SER A 677 -23.28 -4.75 -40.43
N VAL A 678 -23.71 -3.60 -40.96
CA VAL A 678 -24.42 -2.56 -40.21
C VAL A 678 -25.75 -2.29 -40.90
N HIS A 679 -26.84 -2.45 -40.17
CA HIS A 679 -28.21 -2.25 -40.64
C HIS A 679 -28.86 -1.07 -39.91
N LEU A 680 -29.41 -0.10 -40.67
CA LEU A 680 -29.98 1.15 -40.13
C LEU A 680 -30.88 1.87 -41.15
N GLY A 681 -32.19 1.65 -41.10
CA GLY A 681 -33.10 2.36 -41.99
C GLY A 681 -34.57 1.96 -41.86
N LEU A 682 -35.45 2.78 -42.46
CA LEU A 682 -36.87 2.48 -42.59
C LEU A 682 -37.10 1.27 -43.50
N GLY A 683 -37.82 0.27 -43.01
CA GLY A 683 -38.03 -1.00 -43.71
C GLY A 683 -36.86 -1.98 -43.60
N GLU A 684 -35.77 -1.61 -42.92
CA GLU A 684 -34.63 -2.47 -42.63
C GLU A 684 -34.59 -2.82 -41.13
N THR A 685 -34.42 -1.82 -40.27
CA THR A 685 -34.39 -1.99 -38.80
C THR A 685 -35.52 -1.25 -38.08
N MET A 686 -36.17 -0.31 -38.77
CA MET A 686 -37.21 0.56 -38.22
C MET A 686 -38.49 0.49 -39.03
N THR A 687 -39.62 0.65 -38.36
CA THR A 687 -40.95 0.84 -38.95
C THR A 687 -41.32 2.34 -38.97
N PRO A 688 -42.36 2.76 -39.70
CA PRO A 688 -42.87 4.13 -39.61
C PRO A 688 -43.28 4.52 -38.19
N VAL A 689 -43.76 3.56 -37.38
CA VAL A 689 -44.13 3.78 -35.98
C VAL A 689 -42.90 4.09 -35.14
N ASP A 690 -41.79 3.36 -35.32
CA ASP A 690 -40.54 3.66 -34.61
C ASP A 690 -40.09 5.11 -34.87
N ILE A 691 -40.23 5.61 -36.11
CA ILE A 691 -39.88 7.00 -36.43
C ILE A 691 -40.81 7.99 -35.71
N LEU A 692 -42.12 7.74 -35.70
CA LEU A 692 -43.10 8.58 -35.00
C LEU A 692 -42.91 8.58 -33.48
N GLU A 693 -42.46 7.46 -32.92
CA GLU A 693 -42.10 7.32 -31.51
C GLU A 693 -40.70 7.86 -31.18
N GLY A 694 -39.96 8.36 -32.19
CA GLY A 694 -38.61 8.90 -32.02
C GLY A 694 -37.54 7.84 -31.74
N ILE A 695 -37.82 6.57 -32.05
CA ILE A 695 -36.92 5.43 -31.87
C ILE A 695 -36.06 5.25 -33.13
N LEU A 696 -34.74 5.15 -32.92
CA LEU A 696 -33.77 4.80 -33.95
C LEU A 696 -33.13 3.45 -33.57
N ARG A 697 -33.19 2.46 -34.47
CA ARG A 697 -32.65 1.10 -34.24
C ARG A 697 -31.51 0.79 -35.18
N ILE A 698 -30.36 0.41 -34.60
CA ILE A 698 -29.17 -0.03 -35.32
C ILE A 698 -28.97 -1.51 -35.01
N THR A 699 -28.74 -2.33 -36.04
CA THR A 699 -28.30 -3.72 -35.86
C THR A 699 -26.88 -3.85 -36.42
N VAL A 700 -25.96 -4.32 -35.60
CA VAL A 700 -24.55 -4.51 -35.96
C VAL A 700 -24.23 -5.99 -35.80
N LEU A 701 -23.74 -6.62 -36.86
CA LEU A 701 -23.27 -8.01 -36.86
C LEU A 701 -21.75 -8.00 -37.03
N VAL A 702 -21.04 -8.79 -36.25
CA VAL A 702 -19.57 -8.91 -36.34
C VAL A 702 -19.12 -10.35 -36.16
N ALA A 703 -18.09 -10.74 -36.91
CA ALA A 703 -17.41 -12.02 -36.78
C ALA A 703 -16.10 -11.83 -36.01
N VAL A 704 -16.11 -12.03 -34.69
CA VAL A 704 -14.91 -11.86 -33.86
C VAL A 704 -13.95 -13.04 -34.03
N THR A 705 -12.64 -12.77 -34.08
CA THR A 705 -11.61 -13.81 -34.17
C THR A 705 -11.62 -14.73 -32.93
N ARG A 706 -11.56 -16.04 -33.16
CA ARG A 706 -11.49 -17.06 -32.10
C ARG A 706 -10.08 -17.65 -31.97
N PRO A 707 -9.61 -18.01 -30.76
CA PRO A 707 -8.31 -18.64 -30.60
C PRO A 707 -8.31 -20.10 -31.09
N ALA A 708 -7.17 -20.56 -31.61
CA ALA A 708 -6.92 -21.98 -31.82
C ALA A 708 -6.51 -22.62 -30.49
N GLU A 709 -7.46 -23.26 -29.80
CA GLU A 709 -7.24 -23.92 -28.50
C GLU A 709 -6.65 -25.33 -28.65
N PHE A 710 -6.98 -26.04 -29.73
CA PHE A 710 -6.52 -27.39 -30.01
C PHE A 710 -5.83 -27.44 -31.37
N ILE A 711 -4.66 -28.11 -31.44
CA ILE A 711 -3.93 -28.36 -32.67
C ILE A 711 -3.73 -29.88 -32.77
N GLU A 712 -4.35 -30.50 -33.77
CA GLU A 712 -4.16 -31.93 -34.07
C GLU A 712 -3.15 -32.08 -35.21
N ILE A 713 -2.09 -32.87 -34.98
CA ILE A 713 -1.10 -33.22 -36.00
C ILE A 713 -1.23 -34.71 -36.29
N THR A 714 -1.79 -35.05 -37.44
CA THR A 714 -1.94 -36.44 -37.87
C THR A 714 -0.71 -36.88 -38.69
N PHE A 715 0.00 -37.90 -38.20
CA PHE A 715 1.07 -38.55 -38.97
C PHE A 715 0.50 -39.73 -39.75
N GLN A 716 0.71 -39.75 -41.07
CA GLN A 716 0.37 -40.89 -41.92
C GLN A 716 1.61 -41.31 -42.71
N GLN A 717 1.99 -42.59 -42.58
CA GLN A 717 3.07 -43.15 -43.38
C GLN A 717 2.58 -43.31 -44.82
N GLN A 718 3.21 -42.58 -45.74
CA GLN A 718 2.96 -42.76 -47.16
C GLN A 718 3.79 -43.93 -47.70
N MET A 719 3.18 -44.79 -48.53
CA MET A 719 3.96 -45.79 -49.27
C MET A 719 5.02 -45.11 -50.13
N GLN A 720 6.23 -45.64 -50.08
CA GLN A 720 7.34 -45.14 -50.87
C GLN A 720 6.96 -45.19 -52.36
N LYS A 721 6.89 -44.02 -53.01
CA LYS A 721 6.48 -43.91 -54.43
C LYS A 721 7.63 -44.19 -55.42
N SER A 722 8.84 -44.42 -54.89
CA SER A 722 10.04 -44.89 -55.60
C SER A 722 11.07 -45.41 -54.60
#